data_AF-A0A1Q9NUN3-F1
#
_entry.id   AF-A0A1Q9NUN3-F1
#
_cell.length_a   1.000
_cell.length_b   1.000
_cell.length_c   1.000
_cell.angle_alpha   90.00
_cell.angle_beta   90.00
_cell.angle_gamma   90.00
#
_symmetry.space_group_name_H-M   'P 1'
#
loop_
_entity.id
_entity.type
_entity.pdbx_description
1 polymer ?
#
loop_
_entity_poly.entity_id
_entity_poly.type
_entity_poly.pdbx_seq_one_letter_code
_entity_poly.pdbx_strand_id
1 'polypeptide(L)'
;MSERYIITSALPYINGVKHLGNLIGSLLPADVYTRYLKLQDKDVIYICGTDDHGTPAELSAQEAGKPVEEYCEEMYEIQKQIYDDFNLNFDYFGRTSDSENHKITQEIFMGLYKNGFIDERTSTQLYSLDDSRYLPDRYVIGTCPHCKYERARGDQCENCTKLLDPIELISPKSAISGGTNIEFREVRHLYIDLPKLQPKVEEWIEKQGHWPLVALSIAKKWLKEGLKARAITRNLEWGIDVPLEGYDDVKFYVWFDAPIGYISMTKKWAKLNKKSKKFSYYWKSPKTKLIQFMAKDNVPFHSVTFPASIIGADLGYQLVHSLKGFQWLTYEGGKFSTSLNRGIFTDEALKLYPADYWRYYLLLIAPERQDTDFQWNGFQSAVNNDLNNLLGNLINRFTTFCSKHFANVIPEYKKGELEKQLIKNCSDLLTEYKTTFDQIEFQKPLKALRKFWQDCNRYFQQSEPWKSADQEIDKTATVIGTTAHALRISAILFAPFAPNSAEKIFEVLGYDKSEVHTTKWDEINDWDTLVGTQIQPLTKNLYTKISNKEIANLQKRYGSASISNKSSKKIEEKKVKQEKSNTVEYEDFAKLNLITVKVLNVKKHPKADKLLILTVDDGTRNDRIICAGIASTYDPKVLIGRQVIIVDNLKPRKLRGIMSEGMILAAEDERGISLLQPDRDIEPGVKVQ
;
A
#
# COMPACT_ATOMS: atom_id res chain seq x y z
N MET A 1 2.04 7.91 -35.01
CA MET A 1 0.98 7.56 -34.05
C MET A 1 1.61 7.52 -32.67
N SER A 2 1.04 8.24 -31.71
CA SER A 2 1.45 8.32 -30.31
C SER A 2 1.39 6.98 -29.58
N GLU A 3 2.20 6.83 -28.53
CA GLU A 3 2.14 5.71 -27.59
C GLU A 3 0.80 5.73 -26.83
N ARG A 4 0.26 4.54 -26.53
CA ARG A 4 -1.00 4.36 -25.79
C ARG A 4 -0.74 3.68 -24.46
N TYR A 5 -1.60 3.93 -23.48
CA TYR A 5 -1.44 3.38 -22.14
C TYR A 5 -2.73 2.71 -21.68
N ILE A 6 -2.58 1.54 -21.06
CA ILE A 6 -3.63 0.91 -20.25
C ILE A 6 -3.14 0.96 -18.83
N ILE A 7 -3.89 1.62 -17.96
CA ILE A 7 -3.64 1.60 -16.53
C ILE A 7 -4.63 0.64 -15.89
N THR A 8 -4.14 -0.29 -15.08
CA THR A 8 -4.99 -1.15 -14.26
C THR A 8 -4.60 -1.08 -12.80
N SER A 9 -5.60 -1.06 -11.92
CA SER A 9 -5.42 -1.34 -10.50
C SER A 9 -5.81 -2.79 -10.23
N ALA A 10 -5.15 -3.43 -9.26
CA ALA A 10 -5.62 -4.69 -8.70
C ALA A 10 -7.13 -4.63 -8.42
N LEU A 11 -7.85 -5.67 -8.83
CA LEU A 11 -9.28 -5.78 -8.63
C LEU A 11 -9.56 -5.95 -7.13
N PRO A 12 -10.27 -5.02 -6.47
CA PRO A 12 -10.74 -5.26 -5.12
C PRO A 12 -11.68 -6.46 -5.10
N TYR A 13 -11.42 -7.38 -4.17
CA TYR A 13 -12.28 -8.54 -3.96
C TYR A 13 -13.69 -8.11 -3.55
N ILE A 14 -14.75 -8.78 -4.02
CA ILE A 14 -16.11 -8.30 -3.82
C ILE A 14 -16.56 -8.31 -2.35
N ASN A 15 -15.96 -9.17 -1.52
CA ASN A 15 -16.41 -9.36 -0.15
C ASN A 15 -16.11 -8.15 0.76
N GLY A 16 -17.16 -7.41 1.12
CA GLY A 16 -17.12 -6.34 2.11
C GLY A 16 -16.35 -5.09 1.66
N VAL A 17 -16.55 -4.01 2.42
CA VAL A 17 -15.91 -2.71 2.18
C VAL A 17 -14.40 -2.78 2.42
N LYS A 18 -13.62 -2.02 1.64
CA LYS A 18 -12.16 -2.00 1.70
C LYS A 18 -11.63 -0.95 2.67
N HIS A 19 -10.46 -1.22 3.24
CA HIS A 19 -9.77 -0.27 4.11
C HIS A 19 -8.79 0.61 3.33
N LEU A 20 -8.28 1.68 3.95
CA LEU A 20 -7.37 2.62 3.29
C LEU A 20 -6.10 1.96 2.72
N GLY A 21 -5.62 0.88 3.33
CA GLY A 21 -4.50 0.08 2.79
C GLY A 21 -4.76 -0.49 1.38
N ASN A 22 -5.98 -0.91 1.06
CA ASN A 22 -6.32 -1.39 -0.29
C ASN A 22 -6.30 -0.22 -1.28
N LEU A 23 -6.85 0.93 -0.87
CA LEU A 23 -6.92 2.15 -1.66
C LEU A 23 -5.50 2.64 -2.04
N ILE A 24 -4.61 2.85 -1.07
CA ILE A 24 -3.25 3.34 -1.35
C ILE A 24 -2.34 2.27 -1.97
N GLY A 25 -2.63 0.99 -1.77
CA GLY A 25 -1.83 -0.11 -2.31
C GLY A 25 -2.07 -0.38 -3.80
N SER A 26 -3.06 0.25 -4.43
CA SER A 26 -3.42 -0.06 -5.83
C SER A 26 -4.22 1.07 -6.52
N LEU A 27 -5.47 1.27 -6.10
CA LEU A 27 -6.48 2.10 -6.76
C LEU A 27 -6.07 3.58 -6.84
N LEU A 28 -5.71 4.19 -5.71
CA LEU A 28 -5.39 5.61 -5.65
C LEU A 28 -4.12 5.98 -6.45
N PRO A 29 -2.99 5.28 -6.32
CA PRO A 29 -1.82 5.55 -7.17
C PRO A 29 -2.09 5.38 -8.66
N ALA A 30 -2.92 4.41 -9.05
CA ALA A 30 -3.28 4.20 -10.45
C ALA A 30 -4.09 5.38 -11.02
N ASP A 31 -5.05 5.92 -10.26
CA ASP A 31 -5.79 7.14 -10.62
C ASP A 31 -4.85 8.34 -10.77
N VAL A 32 -3.98 8.58 -9.78
CA VAL A 32 -3.02 9.70 -9.79
C VAL A 32 -2.11 9.63 -11.02
N TYR A 33 -1.59 8.44 -11.32
CA TYR A 33 -0.73 8.24 -12.49
C TYR A 33 -1.48 8.42 -13.80
N THR A 34 -2.74 7.96 -13.87
CA THR A 34 -3.61 8.19 -15.04
C THR A 34 -3.83 9.68 -15.27
N ARG A 35 -4.12 10.44 -14.21
CA ARG A 35 -4.31 11.90 -14.29
C ARG A 35 -3.03 12.60 -14.76
N TYR A 36 -1.86 12.17 -14.28
CA TYR A 36 -0.58 12.67 -14.77
C TYR A 36 -0.37 12.37 -16.28
N LEU A 37 -0.67 11.15 -16.74
CA LEU A 37 -0.57 10.81 -18.16
C LEU A 37 -1.54 11.63 -19.02
N LYS A 38 -2.78 11.88 -18.53
CA LYS A 38 -3.74 12.77 -19.20
C LYS A 38 -3.22 14.20 -19.28
N LEU A 39 -2.59 14.72 -18.22
CA LEU A 39 -1.92 16.03 -18.20
C LEU A 39 -0.77 16.13 -19.22
N GLN A 40 -0.08 15.01 -19.49
CA GLN A 40 0.95 14.86 -20.53
C GLN A 40 0.37 14.61 -21.94
N ASP A 41 -0.93 14.81 -22.14
CA ASP A 41 -1.66 14.59 -23.40
C ASP A 41 -1.46 13.17 -23.98
N LYS A 42 -1.38 12.15 -23.10
CA LYS A 42 -1.25 10.75 -23.50
C LYS A 42 -2.61 10.11 -23.72
N ASP A 43 -2.69 9.23 -24.73
CA ASP A 43 -3.86 8.37 -24.95
C ASP A 43 -3.85 7.23 -23.93
N VAL A 44 -4.63 7.40 -22.87
CA VAL A 44 -4.68 6.50 -21.72
C VAL A 44 -6.11 6.08 -21.39
N ILE A 45 -6.30 4.81 -21.02
CA ILE A 45 -7.50 4.31 -20.38
C ILE A 45 -7.17 3.74 -19.00
N TYR A 46 -8.03 4.01 -18.02
CA TYR A 46 -7.93 3.45 -16.68
C TYR A 46 -9.07 2.47 -16.41
N ILE A 47 -8.71 1.20 -16.20
CA ILE A 47 -9.64 0.08 -16.07
C ILE A 47 -9.46 -0.60 -14.71
N CYS A 48 -10.57 -0.81 -14.02
CA CYS A 48 -10.63 -1.64 -12.82
C CYS A 48 -12.02 -2.28 -12.72
N GLY A 49 -12.29 -2.94 -11.60
CA GLY A 49 -13.56 -3.61 -11.34
C GLY A 49 -13.46 -4.46 -10.10
N THR A 50 -14.53 -5.17 -9.77
CA THR A 50 -14.54 -6.11 -8.66
C THR A 50 -14.17 -7.52 -9.11
N ASP A 51 -13.48 -8.24 -8.21
CA ASP A 51 -13.28 -9.67 -8.32
C ASP A 51 -14.38 -10.41 -7.54
N ASP A 52 -15.31 -10.99 -8.28
CA ASP A 52 -16.60 -11.49 -7.79
C ASP A 52 -16.61 -12.98 -7.43
N HIS A 53 -15.61 -13.75 -7.85
CA HIS A 53 -15.66 -15.21 -7.77
C HIS A 53 -14.98 -15.80 -6.52
N GLY A 54 -15.20 -17.08 -6.28
CA GLY A 54 -14.50 -17.85 -5.24
C GLY A 54 -15.25 -18.00 -3.92
N THR A 55 -14.77 -18.95 -3.11
CA THR A 55 -15.41 -19.39 -1.86
C THR A 55 -15.74 -18.27 -0.87
N PRO A 56 -14.90 -17.23 -0.66
CA PRO A 56 -15.23 -16.19 0.30
C PRO A 56 -16.47 -15.36 -0.09
N ALA A 57 -16.78 -15.20 -1.38
CA ALA A 57 -18.00 -14.54 -1.83
C ALA A 57 -19.24 -15.39 -1.50
N GLU A 58 -19.19 -16.70 -1.75
CA GLU A 58 -20.26 -17.64 -1.38
C GLU A 58 -20.53 -17.63 0.13
N LEU A 59 -19.46 -17.68 0.94
CA LEU A 59 -19.57 -17.68 2.40
C LEU A 59 -20.21 -16.39 2.91
N SER A 60 -19.80 -15.22 2.40
CA SER A 60 -20.37 -13.95 2.84
C SER A 60 -21.78 -13.71 2.34
N ALA A 61 -22.13 -14.21 1.15
CA ALA A 61 -23.51 -14.24 0.68
C ALA A 61 -24.39 -15.13 1.58
N GLN A 62 -23.88 -16.30 1.98
CA GLN A 62 -24.55 -17.20 2.92
C GLN A 62 -24.74 -16.56 4.31
N GLU A 63 -23.71 -15.92 4.85
CA GLU A 63 -23.79 -15.15 6.11
C GLU A 63 -24.81 -14.01 6.04
N ALA A 64 -24.92 -13.36 4.87
CA ALA A 64 -25.92 -12.32 4.60
C ALA A 64 -27.32 -12.86 4.30
N GLY A 65 -27.49 -14.18 4.13
CA GLY A 65 -28.75 -14.82 3.76
C GLY A 65 -29.23 -14.46 2.35
N LYS A 66 -28.31 -14.20 1.41
CA LYS A 66 -28.60 -13.78 0.03
C LYS A 66 -28.04 -14.75 -1.01
N PRO A 67 -28.65 -14.83 -2.22
CA PRO A 67 -28.00 -15.44 -3.37
C PRO A 67 -26.65 -14.75 -3.68
N VAL A 68 -25.66 -15.52 -4.12
CA VAL A 68 -24.28 -15.01 -4.34
C VAL A 68 -24.25 -13.89 -5.38
N GLU A 69 -25.00 -14.03 -6.47
CA GLU A 69 -25.09 -13.01 -7.52
C GLU A 69 -25.66 -11.69 -7.00
N GLU A 70 -26.72 -11.75 -6.19
CA GLU A 70 -27.36 -10.56 -5.59
C GLU A 70 -26.42 -9.87 -4.59
N TYR A 71 -25.73 -10.66 -3.75
CA TYR A 71 -24.73 -10.13 -2.83
C TYR A 71 -23.58 -9.43 -3.57
N CYS A 72 -23.08 -10.03 -4.64
CA CYS A 72 -22.02 -9.45 -5.46
C CYS A 72 -22.47 -8.17 -6.16
N GLU A 73 -23.71 -8.10 -6.68
CA GLU A 73 -24.25 -6.87 -7.29
C GLU A 73 -24.36 -5.73 -6.28
N GLU A 74 -24.92 -5.99 -5.10
CA GLU A 74 -25.04 -4.98 -4.04
C GLU A 74 -23.66 -4.47 -3.59
N MET A 75 -22.72 -5.38 -3.37
CA MET A 75 -21.36 -5.01 -2.97
C MET A 75 -20.61 -4.26 -4.07
N TYR A 76 -20.87 -4.57 -5.34
CA TYR A 76 -20.29 -3.85 -6.47
C TYR A 76 -20.72 -2.39 -6.45
N GLU A 77 -22.03 -2.13 -6.30
CA GLU A 77 -22.56 -0.76 -6.24
C GLU A 77 -22.02 0.01 -5.05
N ILE A 78 -21.94 -0.61 -3.86
CA ILE A 78 -21.34 0.00 -2.67
C ILE A 78 -19.88 0.38 -2.94
N GLN A 79 -19.06 -0.56 -3.43
CA GLN A 79 -17.65 -0.30 -3.67
C GLN A 79 -17.44 0.76 -4.76
N LYS A 80 -18.20 0.68 -5.86
CA LYS A 80 -18.16 1.65 -6.95
C LYS A 80 -18.49 3.06 -6.44
N GLN A 81 -19.57 3.22 -5.69
CA GLN A 81 -19.95 4.53 -5.14
C GLN A 81 -18.86 5.10 -4.23
N ILE A 82 -18.28 4.28 -3.35
CA ILE A 82 -17.16 4.70 -2.50
C ILE A 82 -15.99 5.20 -3.33
N TYR A 83 -15.64 4.50 -4.41
CA TYR A 83 -14.54 4.89 -5.27
C TYR A 83 -14.82 6.17 -6.07
N ASP A 84 -16.06 6.36 -6.51
CA ASP A 84 -16.53 7.61 -7.12
C ASP A 84 -16.44 8.77 -6.11
N ASP A 85 -16.84 8.55 -4.86
CA ASP A 85 -16.76 9.54 -3.77
C ASP A 85 -15.31 9.89 -3.37
N PHE A 86 -14.37 8.94 -3.52
CA PHE A 86 -12.93 9.19 -3.43
C PHE A 86 -12.36 9.89 -4.69
N ASN A 87 -13.20 10.18 -5.68
CA ASN A 87 -12.83 10.81 -6.95
C ASN A 87 -11.78 9.98 -7.72
N LEU A 88 -11.97 8.65 -7.76
CA LEU A 88 -11.21 7.77 -8.66
C LEU A 88 -11.87 7.80 -10.05
N ASN A 89 -11.13 8.27 -11.06
CA ASN A 89 -11.70 8.54 -12.37
C ASN A 89 -11.43 7.39 -13.36
N PHE A 90 -12.09 6.26 -13.15
CA PHE A 90 -12.02 5.12 -14.07
C PHE A 90 -12.67 5.46 -15.41
N ASP A 91 -12.03 5.07 -16.51
CA ASP A 91 -12.70 5.05 -17.81
C ASP A 91 -13.75 3.92 -17.86
N TYR A 92 -13.54 2.85 -17.08
CA TYR A 92 -14.53 1.80 -16.82
C TYR A 92 -14.24 1.03 -15.53
N PHE A 93 -15.29 0.80 -14.73
CA PHE A 93 -15.26 -0.03 -13.53
C PHE A 93 -16.23 -1.22 -13.69
N GLY A 94 -15.72 -2.43 -13.93
CA GLY A 94 -16.54 -3.60 -14.28
C GLY A 94 -16.59 -4.71 -13.22
N ARG A 95 -17.01 -5.91 -13.62
CA ARG A 95 -17.13 -7.10 -12.75
C ARG A 95 -16.52 -8.33 -13.42
N THR A 96 -15.88 -9.22 -12.66
CA THR A 96 -15.36 -10.50 -13.24
C THR A 96 -16.45 -11.53 -13.51
N SER A 97 -17.64 -11.36 -12.94
CA SER A 97 -18.85 -12.15 -13.21
C SER A 97 -19.56 -11.78 -14.52
N ASP A 98 -19.09 -10.75 -15.23
CA ASP A 98 -19.66 -10.34 -16.51
C ASP A 98 -19.49 -11.43 -17.58
N SER A 99 -20.51 -11.61 -18.44
CA SER A 99 -20.48 -12.60 -19.54
C SER A 99 -19.29 -12.44 -20.49
N GLU A 100 -18.78 -11.22 -20.66
CA GLU A 100 -17.60 -10.92 -21.45
C GLU A 100 -16.33 -11.52 -20.82
N ASN A 101 -16.23 -11.59 -19.49
CA ASN A 101 -15.11 -12.24 -18.80
C ASN A 101 -15.17 -13.76 -18.99
N HIS A 102 -16.35 -14.36 -18.85
CA HIS A 102 -16.57 -15.79 -19.06
C HIS A 102 -16.04 -16.23 -20.43
N LYS A 103 -16.41 -15.49 -21.48
CA LYS A 103 -15.99 -15.78 -22.87
C LYS A 103 -14.47 -15.67 -23.06
N ILE A 104 -13.82 -14.63 -22.53
CA ILE A 104 -12.38 -14.44 -22.72
C ILE A 104 -11.57 -15.44 -21.89
N THR A 105 -12.02 -15.75 -20.67
CA THR A 105 -11.39 -16.79 -19.84
C THR A 105 -11.42 -18.14 -20.54
N GLN A 106 -12.57 -18.53 -21.09
CA GLN A 106 -12.71 -19.74 -21.88
C GLN A 106 -11.84 -19.71 -23.15
N GLU A 107 -11.74 -18.57 -23.83
CA GLU A 107 -10.87 -18.38 -25.01
C GLU A 107 -9.38 -18.61 -24.67
N ILE A 108 -8.89 -17.96 -23.61
CA ILE A 108 -7.50 -18.09 -23.13
C ILE A 108 -7.22 -19.53 -22.68
N PHE A 109 -8.14 -20.13 -21.92
CA PHE A 109 -8.05 -21.52 -21.51
C PHE A 109 -7.94 -22.47 -22.72
N MET A 110 -8.81 -22.32 -23.72
CA MET A 110 -8.78 -23.19 -24.90
C MET A 110 -7.49 -23.00 -25.71
N GLY A 111 -6.91 -21.80 -25.72
CA GLY A 111 -5.58 -21.56 -26.27
C GLY A 111 -4.50 -22.38 -25.55
N LEU A 112 -4.45 -22.28 -24.21
CA LEU A 112 -3.51 -23.05 -23.38
C LEU A 112 -3.69 -24.57 -23.56
N TYR A 113 -4.94 -25.03 -23.59
CA TYR A 113 -5.29 -26.44 -23.74
C TYR A 113 -4.82 -26.99 -25.10
N LYS A 114 -5.15 -26.31 -26.20
CA LYS A 114 -4.72 -26.70 -27.56
C LYS A 114 -3.21 -26.65 -27.74
N ASN A 115 -2.53 -25.77 -27.03
CA ASN A 115 -1.07 -25.63 -27.07
C ASN A 115 -0.33 -26.60 -26.12
N GLY A 116 -1.04 -27.48 -25.41
CA GLY A 116 -0.43 -28.53 -24.58
C GLY A 116 0.12 -28.05 -23.22
N PHE A 117 -0.41 -26.92 -22.71
CA PHE A 117 -0.01 -26.35 -21.41
C PHE A 117 -0.99 -26.66 -20.27
N ILE A 118 -2.00 -27.49 -20.52
CA ILE A 118 -2.98 -27.91 -19.51
C ILE A 118 -2.85 -29.41 -19.28
N ASP A 119 -2.65 -29.80 -18.02
CA ASP A 119 -2.66 -31.18 -17.57
C ASP A 119 -3.93 -31.48 -16.75
N GLU A 120 -4.50 -32.67 -16.90
CA GLU A 120 -5.54 -33.19 -16.02
C GLU A 120 -4.91 -34.03 -14.91
N ARG A 121 -5.40 -33.85 -13.67
CA ARG A 121 -5.01 -34.70 -12.54
C ARG A 121 -6.24 -35.08 -11.72
N THR A 122 -6.29 -36.33 -11.31
CA THR A 122 -7.32 -36.84 -10.40
C THR A 122 -6.76 -36.86 -8.97
N SER A 123 -7.56 -36.40 -8.02
CA SER A 123 -7.25 -36.46 -6.59
C SER A 123 -8.51 -36.82 -5.81
N THR A 124 -8.36 -37.46 -4.66
CA THR A 124 -9.48 -37.70 -3.74
C THR A 124 -9.66 -36.49 -2.83
N GLN A 125 -10.88 -35.96 -2.74
CA GLN A 125 -11.26 -34.89 -1.82
C GLN A 125 -12.42 -35.32 -0.93
N LEU A 126 -12.53 -34.69 0.25
CA LEU A 126 -13.58 -34.95 1.22
C LEU A 126 -14.76 -34.00 0.93
N TYR A 127 -15.97 -34.56 0.83
CA TYR A 127 -17.22 -33.83 0.64
C TYR A 127 -18.09 -33.97 1.88
N SER A 128 -18.54 -32.84 2.44
CA SER A 128 -19.49 -32.81 3.54
C SER A 128 -20.91 -32.78 2.98
N LEU A 129 -21.69 -33.84 3.24
CA LEU A 129 -23.11 -33.88 2.89
C LEU A 129 -23.91 -32.84 3.68
N ASP A 130 -23.54 -32.64 4.95
CA ASP A 130 -24.21 -31.70 5.86
C ASP A 130 -24.03 -30.24 5.42
N ASP A 131 -22.86 -29.90 4.85
CA ASP A 131 -22.57 -28.56 4.30
C ASP A 131 -22.82 -28.45 2.80
N SER A 132 -23.14 -29.57 2.14
CA SER A 132 -23.25 -29.69 0.69
C SER A 132 -22.05 -29.11 -0.07
N ARG A 133 -20.82 -29.36 0.39
CA ARG A 133 -19.59 -28.86 -0.25
C ARG A 133 -18.37 -29.73 -0.03
N TYR A 134 -17.40 -29.58 -0.95
CA TYR A 134 -16.04 -30.05 -0.75
C TYR A 134 -15.36 -29.28 0.38
N LEU A 135 -14.62 -29.99 1.23
CA LEU A 135 -13.88 -29.42 2.35
C LEU A 135 -12.40 -29.27 1.99
N PRO A 136 -11.88 -28.04 1.88
CA PRO A 136 -10.44 -27.82 1.86
C PRO A 136 -9.77 -28.41 3.11
N ASP A 137 -8.50 -28.81 3.00
CA ASP A 137 -7.76 -29.55 4.02
C ASP A 137 -7.89 -28.96 5.43
N ARG A 138 -7.83 -27.63 5.54
CA ARG A 138 -7.92 -26.90 6.80
C ARG A 138 -9.31 -26.93 7.44
N TYR A 139 -10.35 -27.15 6.64
CA TYR A 139 -11.73 -27.31 7.09
C TYR A 139 -12.11 -28.77 7.34
N VAL A 140 -11.17 -29.70 7.24
CA VAL A 140 -11.32 -31.07 7.73
C VAL A 140 -10.65 -31.16 9.09
N ILE A 141 -11.37 -31.68 10.08
CA ILE A 141 -10.80 -32.05 11.39
C ILE A 141 -11.11 -33.52 11.68
N GLY A 142 -10.24 -34.20 12.41
CA GLY A 142 -10.43 -35.60 12.75
C GLY A 142 -9.36 -36.10 13.71
N THR A 143 -9.32 -37.41 13.91
CA THR A 143 -8.33 -38.04 14.77
C THR A 143 -7.03 -38.29 14.00
N CYS A 144 -5.91 -37.82 14.53
CA CYS A 144 -4.58 -38.01 13.95
C CYS A 144 -4.25 -39.51 13.84
N PRO A 145 -3.89 -40.02 12.65
CA PRO A 145 -3.55 -41.43 12.48
C PRO A 145 -2.29 -41.83 13.28
N HIS A 146 -1.39 -40.88 13.52
CA HIS A 146 -0.07 -41.12 14.14
C HIS A 146 -0.04 -41.00 15.66
N CYS A 147 -0.63 -39.95 16.24
CA CYS A 147 -0.57 -39.69 17.68
C CYS A 147 -1.94 -39.79 18.38
N LYS A 148 -2.99 -40.15 17.63
CA LYS A 148 -4.38 -40.31 18.12
C LYS A 148 -5.01 -39.04 18.72
N TYR A 149 -4.45 -37.87 18.44
CA TYR A 149 -5.07 -36.59 18.80
C TYR A 149 -6.38 -36.38 18.04
N GLU A 150 -7.51 -36.32 18.74
CA GLU A 150 -8.88 -36.35 18.18
C GLU A 150 -9.32 -35.10 17.39
N ARG A 151 -8.49 -34.06 17.37
CA ARG A 151 -8.78 -32.77 16.72
C ARG A 151 -7.65 -32.32 15.81
N ALA A 152 -6.97 -33.26 15.16
CA ALA A 152 -6.02 -32.91 14.12
C ALA A 152 -6.73 -32.29 12.93
N ARG A 153 -6.10 -31.28 12.32
CA ARG A 153 -6.58 -30.69 11.08
C ARG A 153 -6.07 -31.51 9.90
N GLY A 154 -6.77 -31.45 8.78
CA GLY A 154 -6.43 -32.20 7.58
C GLY A 154 -5.07 -31.85 7.00
N ASP A 155 -4.57 -30.64 7.23
CA ASP A 155 -3.25 -30.18 6.77
C ASP A 155 -2.11 -30.51 7.76
N GLN A 156 -2.41 -30.47 9.06
CA GLN A 156 -1.40 -30.66 10.11
C GLN A 156 -2.01 -31.08 11.44
N CYS A 157 -1.39 -32.05 12.10
CA CYS A 157 -1.72 -32.39 13.49
C CYS A 157 -1.10 -31.38 14.46
N GLU A 158 -1.93 -30.69 15.25
CA GLU A 158 -1.48 -29.68 16.21
C GLU A 158 -0.71 -30.27 17.40
N ASN A 159 -0.92 -31.56 17.71
CA ASN A 159 -0.24 -32.23 18.82
C ASN A 159 1.17 -32.74 18.46
N CYS A 160 1.30 -33.52 17.38
CA CYS A 160 2.60 -34.09 16.97
C CYS A 160 3.28 -33.35 15.80
N THR A 161 2.72 -32.21 15.38
CA THR A 161 3.20 -31.30 14.32
C THR A 161 3.37 -31.89 12.93
N LYS A 162 3.05 -33.17 12.75
CA LYS A 162 3.16 -33.87 11.47
C LYS A 162 2.16 -33.30 10.45
N LEU A 163 2.66 -33.09 9.23
CA LEU A 163 1.82 -32.78 8.07
C LEU A 163 0.96 -34.01 7.75
N LEU A 164 -0.31 -33.77 7.49
CA LEU A 164 -1.29 -34.81 7.19
C LEU A 164 -1.86 -34.57 5.80
N ASP A 165 -2.40 -35.63 5.22
CA ASP A 165 -3.38 -35.53 4.16
C ASP A 165 -4.77 -35.70 4.81
N PRO A 166 -5.78 -34.87 4.49
CA PRO A 166 -7.11 -35.01 5.04
C PRO A 166 -7.71 -36.40 4.87
N ILE A 167 -7.33 -37.13 3.82
CA ILE A 167 -7.84 -38.49 3.58
C ILE A 167 -7.33 -39.51 4.61
N GLU A 168 -6.23 -39.19 5.30
CA GLU A 168 -5.61 -40.05 6.31
C GLU A 168 -6.21 -39.85 7.71
N LEU A 169 -7.05 -38.81 7.90
CA LEU A 169 -7.69 -38.56 9.19
C LEU A 169 -8.68 -39.66 9.54
N ILE A 170 -8.61 -40.15 10.77
CA ILE A 170 -9.56 -41.11 11.31
C ILE A 170 -10.80 -40.34 11.76
N SER A 171 -12.00 -40.75 11.31
CA SER A 171 -13.27 -40.07 11.62
C SER A 171 -13.25 -38.57 11.26
N PRO A 172 -13.03 -38.23 9.98
CA PRO A 172 -13.03 -36.84 9.54
C PRO A 172 -14.42 -36.24 9.72
N LYS A 173 -14.45 -34.93 10.02
CA LYS A 173 -15.67 -34.12 10.14
C LYS A 173 -15.40 -32.70 9.66
N SER A 174 -16.47 -31.99 9.32
CA SER A 174 -16.41 -30.60 8.90
C SER A 174 -16.03 -29.68 10.06
N ALA A 175 -15.04 -28.81 9.85
CA ALA A 175 -14.73 -27.73 10.80
C ALA A 175 -15.73 -26.57 10.71
N ILE A 176 -16.57 -26.54 9.67
CA ILE A 176 -17.54 -25.46 9.41
C ILE A 176 -18.80 -25.71 10.26
N SER A 177 -19.47 -26.85 10.08
CA SER A 177 -20.70 -27.21 10.81
C SER A 177 -20.48 -28.20 11.97
N GLY A 178 -19.35 -28.90 11.99
CA GLY A 178 -19.17 -30.07 12.86
C GLY A 178 -19.76 -31.38 12.28
N GLY A 179 -20.35 -31.32 11.07
CA GLY A 179 -20.98 -32.47 10.40
C GLY A 179 -20.03 -33.64 10.18
N THR A 180 -20.53 -34.86 10.40
CA THR A 180 -19.75 -36.11 10.32
C THR A 180 -20.04 -36.92 9.06
N ASN A 181 -21.01 -36.50 8.25
CA ASN A 181 -21.40 -37.19 7.02
C ASN A 181 -20.42 -36.81 5.88
N ILE A 182 -19.23 -37.42 5.91
CA ILE A 182 -18.14 -37.14 4.98
C ILE A 182 -17.97 -38.26 3.96
N GLU A 183 -17.99 -37.90 2.67
CA GLU A 183 -17.70 -38.79 1.55
C GLU A 183 -16.33 -38.51 0.94
N PHE A 184 -15.66 -39.56 0.47
CA PHE A 184 -14.42 -39.45 -0.29
C PHE A 184 -14.79 -39.52 -1.77
N ARG A 185 -14.59 -38.42 -2.50
CA ARG A 185 -14.94 -38.32 -3.91
C ARG A 185 -13.69 -38.10 -4.74
N GLU A 186 -13.55 -38.84 -5.83
CA GLU A 186 -12.56 -38.51 -6.85
C GLU A 186 -12.98 -37.24 -7.56
N VAL A 187 -12.07 -36.28 -7.63
CA VAL A 187 -12.26 -35.04 -8.37
C VAL A 187 -11.16 -34.88 -9.39
N ARG A 188 -11.54 -34.40 -10.57
CA ARG A 188 -10.63 -34.08 -11.67
C ARG A 188 -10.39 -32.59 -11.68
N HIS A 189 -9.13 -32.20 -11.61
CA HIS A 189 -8.72 -30.81 -11.71
C HIS A 189 -7.76 -30.61 -12.87
N LEU A 190 -7.94 -29.47 -13.54
CA LEU A 190 -7.05 -28.98 -14.56
C LEU A 190 -5.94 -28.14 -13.93
N TYR A 191 -4.72 -28.31 -14.43
CA TYR A 191 -3.51 -27.61 -13.99
C TYR A 191 -2.87 -26.92 -15.19
N ILE A 192 -2.45 -25.67 -15.00
CA ILE A 192 -1.53 -25.03 -15.94
C ILE A 192 -0.09 -25.51 -15.66
N ASP A 193 0.57 -26.03 -16.69
CA ASP A 193 1.95 -26.50 -16.66
C ASP A 193 2.94 -25.32 -16.76
N LEU A 194 3.04 -24.57 -15.65
CA LEU A 194 4.00 -23.47 -15.51
C LEU A 194 5.46 -23.89 -15.75
N PRO A 195 5.93 -25.09 -15.36
CA PRO A 195 7.27 -25.56 -15.72
C PRO A 195 7.56 -25.48 -17.23
N LYS A 196 6.63 -25.93 -18.10
CA LYS A 196 6.79 -25.83 -19.56
C LYS A 196 6.82 -24.39 -20.06
N LEU A 197 6.14 -23.46 -19.37
CA LEU A 197 6.06 -22.04 -19.74
C LEU A 197 7.21 -21.21 -19.18
N GLN A 198 7.90 -21.69 -18.14
CA GLN A 198 8.94 -20.94 -17.43
C GLN A 198 10.02 -20.34 -18.36
N PRO A 199 10.61 -21.06 -19.33
CA PRO A 199 11.65 -20.49 -20.19
C PRO A 199 11.18 -19.25 -20.96
N LYS A 200 9.91 -19.25 -21.43
CA LYS A 200 9.34 -18.10 -22.16
C LYS A 200 9.09 -16.92 -21.24
N VAL A 201 8.68 -17.18 -19.99
CA VAL A 201 8.48 -16.12 -18.98
C VAL A 201 9.81 -15.51 -18.56
N GLU A 202 10.86 -16.32 -18.39
CA GLU A 202 12.22 -15.87 -18.10
C GLU A 202 12.74 -14.94 -19.21
N GLU A 203 12.65 -15.36 -20.48
CA GLU A 203 13.08 -14.54 -21.62
C GLU A 203 12.33 -13.20 -21.67
N TRP A 204 11.05 -13.19 -21.33
CA TRP A 204 10.26 -11.96 -21.28
C TRP A 204 10.66 -11.06 -20.09
N ILE A 205 10.86 -11.63 -18.89
CA ILE A 205 11.27 -10.90 -17.68
C ILE A 205 12.67 -10.28 -17.82
N GLU A 206 13.60 -10.94 -18.52
CA GLU A 206 14.93 -10.39 -18.79
C GLU A 206 14.88 -9.06 -19.55
N LYS A 207 13.85 -8.87 -20.39
CA LYS A 207 13.62 -7.63 -21.16
C LYS A 207 12.97 -6.52 -20.32
N GLN A 208 12.61 -6.78 -19.05
CA GLN A 208 11.91 -5.83 -18.17
C GLN A 208 12.86 -5.07 -17.22
N GLY A 209 14.08 -4.73 -17.67
CA GLY A 209 15.09 -4.05 -16.84
C GLY A 209 14.66 -2.67 -16.31
N HIS A 210 13.64 -2.05 -16.92
CA HIS A 210 13.06 -0.77 -16.51
C HIS A 210 11.99 -0.88 -15.41
N TRP A 211 11.62 -2.09 -14.97
CA TRP A 211 10.63 -2.25 -13.91
C TRP A 211 11.14 -1.75 -12.55
N PRO A 212 10.23 -1.30 -11.66
CA PRO A 212 10.57 -1.05 -10.27
C PRO A 212 11.25 -2.27 -9.61
N LEU A 213 12.31 -2.02 -8.83
CA LEU A 213 13.16 -3.06 -8.23
C LEU A 213 12.37 -4.10 -7.39
N VAL A 214 11.35 -3.66 -6.66
CA VAL A 214 10.52 -4.55 -5.83
C VAL A 214 9.82 -5.59 -6.71
N ALA A 215 9.20 -5.18 -7.82
CA ALA A 215 8.48 -6.09 -8.68
C ALA A 215 9.42 -7.06 -9.41
N LEU A 216 10.53 -6.54 -9.94
CA LEU A 216 11.51 -7.34 -10.67
C LEU A 216 12.21 -8.38 -9.76
N SER A 217 12.54 -8.00 -8.52
CA SER A 217 13.18 -8.91 -7.56
C SER A 217 12.27 -10.06 -7.13
N ILE A 218 10.97 -9.79 -6.92
CA ILE A 218 9.97 -10.81 -6.61
C ILE A 218 9.81 -11.77 -7.80
N ALA A 219 9.67 -11.25 -9.02
CA ALA A 219 9.54 -12.07 -10.23
C ALA A 219 10.74 -13.02 -10.41
N LYS A 220 11.97 -12.48 -10.33
CA LYS A 220 13.21 -13.27 -10.45
C LYS A 220 13.35 -14.33 -9.35
N LYS A 221 12.92 -14.03 -8.13
CA LYS A 221 12.93 -15.00 -7.03
C LYS A 221 12.05 -16.21 -7.35
N TRP A 222 10.82 -15.97 -7.80
CA TRP A 222 9.88 -17.05 -8.16
C TRP A 222 10.39 -17.93 -9.31
N LEU A 223 11.00 -17.32 -10.33
CA LEU A 223 11.59 -18.06 -11.46
C LEU A 223 12.79 -18.91 -11.01
N LYS A 224 13.67 -18.34 -10.17
CA LYS A 224 14.83 -19.06 -9.62
C LYS A 224 14.44 -20.27 -8.76
N GLU A 225 13.33 -20.19 -8.03
CA GLU A 225 12.81 -21.32 -7.22
C GLU A 225 12.26 -22.47 -8.08
N GLY A 226 11.98 -22.22 -9.36
CA GLY A 226 11.35 -23.17 -10.28
C GLY A 226 9.83 -23.16 -10.15
N LEU A 227 9.14 -22.88 -11.25
CA LEU A 227 7.69 -22.85 -11.29
C LEU A 227 7.13 -24.28 -11.21
N LYS A 228 6.04 -24.43 -10.45
CA LYS A 228 5.31 -25.71 -10.31
C LYS A 228 3.97 -25.60 -11.02
N ALA A 229 3.45 -26.71 -11.53
CA ALA A 229 2.10 -26.77 -12.07
C ALA A 229 1.08 -26.29 -11.02
N ARG A 230 0.09 -25.49 -11.44
CA ARG A 230 -0.93 -24.91 -10.54
C ARG A 230 -2.32 -25.28 -11.01
N ALA A 231 -3.16 -25.74 -10.08
CA ALA A 231 -4.55 -26.03 -10.37
C ALA A 231 -5.29 -24.73 -10.75
N ILE A 232 -5.98 -24.75 -11.89
CA ILE A 232 -6.79 -23.64 -12.41
C ILE A 232 -8.29 -23.90 -12.30
N THR A 233 -8.70 -24.99 -11.63
CA THR A 233 -10.10 -25.34 -11.39
C THR A 233 -10.35 -25.61 -9.91
N ARG A 234 -11.58 -25.39 -9.46
CA ARG A 234 -12.06 -25.67 -8.10
C ARG A 234 -13.50 -26.16 -8.15
N ASN A 235 -13.88 -27.04 -7.23
CA ASN A 235 -15.27 -27.39 -7.01
C ASN A 235 -15.98 -26.22 -6.31
N LEU A 236 -16.66 -25.40 -7.11
CA LEU A 236 -17.41 -24.23 -6.68
C LEU A 236 -18.72 -24.21 -7.46
N GLU A 237 -19.75 -23.59 -6.89
CA GLU A 237 -20.98 -23.33 -7.63
C GLU A 237 -20.89 -21.97 -8.33
N TRP A 238 -20.29 -20.97 -7.67
CA TRP A 238 -20.14 -19.62 -8.19
C TRP A 238 -18.78 -19.40 -8.87
N GLY A 239 -18.79 -19.27 -10.20
CA GLY A 239 -17.61 -19.00 -11.01
C GLY A 239 -17.83 -19.23 -12.51
N ILE A 240 -16.74 -19.23 -13.27
CA ILE A 240 -16.77 -19.42 -14.72
C ILE A 240 -16.69 -20.91 -15.08
N ASP A 241 -17.62 -21.37 -15.91
CA ASP A 241 -17.65 -22.75 -16.40
C ASP A 241 -16.44 -23.11 -17.26
N VAL A 242 -15.95 -24.34 -17.06
CA VAL A 242 -14.89 -24.93 -17.87
C VAL A 242 -15.49 -25.48 -19.18
N PRO A 243 -14.98 -25.11 -20.36
CA PRO A 243 -15.59 -25.49 -21.64
C PRO A 243 -15.11 -26.88 -22.11
N LEU A 244 -15.15 -27.88 -21.22
CA LEU A 244 -14.79 -29.27 -21.49
C LEU A 244 -15.88 -30.21 -20.95
N GLU A 245 -16.09 -31.34 -21.64
CA GLU A 245 -17.06 -32.36 -21.23
C GLU A 245 -16.68 -33.01 -19.89
N GLY A 246 -17.65 -33.15 -18.99
CA GLY A 246 -17.49 -33.78 -17.68
C GLY A 246 -16.83 -32.89 -16.60
N TYR A 247 -16.84 -31.57 -16.81
CA TYR A 247 -16.33 -30.57 -15.86
C TYR A 247 -17.43 -29.65 -15.30
N ASP A 248 -18.70 -30.08 -15.36
CA ASP A 248 -19.86 -29.28 -14.93
C ASP A 248 -19.80 -28.92 -13.42
N ASP A 249 -19.19 -29.80 -12.62
CA ASP A 249 -19.06 -29.68 -11.15
C ASP A 249 -17.84 -28.83 -10.70
N VAL A 250 -17.10 -28.23 -11.62
CA VAL A 250 -15.98 -27.34 -11.31
C VAL A 250 -16.05 -26.03 -12.07
N LYS A 251 -15.54 -24.96 -11.44
CA LYS A 251 -15.35 -23.66 -12.07
C LYS A 251 -13.86 -23.35 -12.17
N PHE A 252 -13.51 -22.38 -13.01
CA PHE A 252 -12.17 -21.82 -13.00
C PHE A 252 -11.85 -21.24 -11.61
N TYR A 253 -10.63 -21.50 -11.15
CA TYR A 253 -10.12 -20.96 -9.91
C TYR A 253 -9.87 -19.46 -10.08
N VAL A 254 -10.30 -18.65 -9.10
CA VAL A 254 -10.24 -17.19 -9.13
C VAL A 254 -8.88 -16.60 -9.56
N TRP A 255 -7.78 -17.25 -9.17
CA TRP A 255 -6.42 -16.80 -9.53
C TRP A 255 -6.07 -16.98 -11.01
N PHE A 256 -6.87 -17.73 -11.77
CA PHE A 256 -6.75 -17.88 -13.22
C PHE A 256 -7.57 -16.84 -13.97
N ASP A 257 -8.83 -16.61 -13.60
CA ASP A 257 -9.75 -15.74 -14.35
C ASP A 257 -9.76 -14.28 -13.89
N ALA A 258 -9.49 -13.98 -12.61
CA ALA A 258 -9.49 -12.60 -12.10
C ALA A 258 -8.62 -11.64 -12.93
N PRO A 259 -7.35 -11.94 -13.27
CA PRO A 259 -6.54 -11.02 -14.08
C PRO A 259 -7.00 -10.93 -15.55
N ILE A 260 -7.78 -11.90 -16.05
CA ILE A 260 -8.42 -11.83 -17.37
C ILE A 260 -9.53 -10.75 -17.37
N GLY A 261 -10.06 -10.43 -16.18
CA GLY A 261 -10.96 -9.31 -15.91
C GLY A 261 -10.50 -8.00 -16.54
N TYR A 262 -9.21 -7.66 -16.50
CA TYR A 262 -8.71 -6.41 -17.09
C TYR A 262 -8.99 -6.33 -18.60
N ILE A 263 -8.84 -7.47 -19.31
CA ILE A 263 -9.06 -7.57 -20.75
C ILE A 263 -10.55 -7.48 -21.05
N SER A 264 -11.37 -8.25 -20.33
CA SER A 264 -12.82 -8.32 -20.56
C SER A 264 -13.53 -7.02 -20.22
N MET A 265 -13.16 -6.35 -19.14
CA MET A 265 -13.66 -5.03 -18.75
C MET A 265 -13.31 -3.98 -19.82
N THR A 266 -12.09 -4.01 -20.37
CA THR A 266 -11.72 -3.12 -21.49
C THR A 266 -12.54 -3.41 -22.75
N LYS A 267 -12.81 -4.69 -23.04
CA LYS A 267 -13.66 -5.10 -24.17
C LYS A 267 -15.09 -4.60 -24.00
N LYS A 268 -15.65 -4.71 -22.79
CA LYS A 268 -16.98 -4.22 -22.45
C LYS A 268 -17.05 -2.68 -22.54
N TRP A 269 -16.07 -1.97 -22.00
CA TRP A 269 -15.93 -0.52 -22.19
C TRP A 269 -15.95 -0.12 -23.67
N ALA A 270 -15.14 -0.78 -24.50
CA ALA A 270 -15.05 -0.49 -25.92
C ALA A 270 -16.39 -0.74 -26.64
N LYS A 271 -17.13 -1.78 -26.27
CA LYS A 271 -18.47 -2.08 -26.79
C LYS A 271 -19.48 -1.00 -26.40
N LEU A 272 -19.57 -0.66 -25.10
CA LEU A 272 -20.50 0.35 -24.57
C LEU A 272 -20.26 1.74 -25.20
N ASN A 273 -18.99 2.08 -25.44
CA ASN A 273 -18.61 3.36 -26.04
C ASN A 273 -18.63 3.37 -27.58
N LYS A 274 -19.13 2.31 -28.25
CA LYS A 274 -19.10 2.15 -29.73
C LYS A 274 -17.69 2.31 -30.32
N LYS A 275 -16.66 1.90 -29.55
CA LYS A 275 -15.23 1.99 -29.85
C LYS A 275 -14.60 0.60 -29.97
N SER A 276 -15.30 -0.41 -30.50
CA SER A 276 -14.80 -1.80 -30.55
C SER A 276 -13.42 -1.96 -31.21
N LYS A 277 -13.07 -1.12 -32.20
CA LYS A 277 -11.71 -1.10 -32.79
C LYS A 277 -10.62 -0.68 -31.79
N LYS A 278 -10.94 0.20 -30.83
CA LYS A 278 -10.00 0.64 -29.79
C LYS A 278 -9.58 -0.50 -28.86
N PHE A 279 -10.43 -1.50 -28.63
CA PHE A 279 -10.04 -2.67 -27.82
C PHE A 279 -8.77 -3.33 -28.38
N SER A 280 -8.75 -3.62 -29.69
CA SER A 280 -7.57 -4.19 -30.35
C SER A 280 -6.37 -3.24 -30.33
N TYR A 281 -6.59 -1.92 -30.41
CA TYR A 281 -5.49 -0.96 -30.29
C TYR A 281 -4.86 -0.98 -28.91
N TYR A 282 -5.63 -1.12 -27.84
CA TYR A 282 -5.06 -1.23 -26.50
C TYR A 282 -4.45 -2.62 -26.27
N TRP A 283 -5.22 -3.69 -26.39
CA TRP A 283 -4.81 -5.02 -25.94
C TRP A 283 -4.06 -5.86 -26.97
N LYS A 284 -4.01 -5.50 -28.26
CA LYS A 284 -3.33 -6.29 -29.30
C LYS A 284 -2.29 -5.52 -30.11
N SER A 285 -1.92 -4.30 -29.70
CA SER A 285 -0.93 -3.48 -30.41
C SER A 285 0.35 -3.33 -29.59
N PRO A 286 1.55 -3.57 -30.18
CA PRO A 286 2.83 -3.39 -29.48
C PRO A 286 3.16 -1.93 -29.14
N LYS A 287 2.34 -0.96 -29.62
CA LYS A 287 2.46 0.46 -29.28
C LYS A 287 1.75 0.84 -27.98
N THR A 288 1.17 -0.15 -27.29
CA THR A 288 0.45 0.06 -26.04
C THR A 288 1.27 -0.44 -24.86
N LYS A 289 1.42 0.41 -23.84
CA LYS A 289 2.08 0.10 -22.59
C LYS A 289 1.02 -0.22 -21.53
N LEU A 290 0.96 -1.48 -21.09
CA LEU A 290 0.15 -1.89 -19.95
C LEU A 290 0.91 -1.61 -18.65
N ILE A 291 0.34 -0.80 -17.75
CA ILE A 291 0.93 -0.48 -16.46
C ILE A 291 -0.03 -0.91 -15.35
N GLN A 292 0.45 -1.75 -14.44
CA GLN A 292 -0.38 -2.35 -13.40
C GLN A 292 0.08 -1.93 -12.01
N PHE A 293 -0.88 -1.56 -11.16
CA PHE A 293 -0.69 -1.12 -9.78
C PHE A 293 -1.30 -2.10 -8.79
N MET A 294 -0.53 -2.57 -7.82
CA MET A 294 -1.00 -3.55 -6.84
C MET A 294 -0.13 -3.61 -5.58
N ALA A 295 -0.64 -4.25 -4.53
CA ALA A 295 0.17 -4.61 -3.37
C ALA A 295 1.15 -5.76 -3.70
N LYS A 296 2.24 -5.88 -2.94
CA LYS A 296 3.32 -6.86 -3.15
C LYS A 296 2.84 -8.31 -3.24
N ASP A 297 1.75 -8.64 -2.57
CA ASP A 297 1.19 -10.00 -2.54
C ASP A 297 0.65 -10.45 -3.91
N ASN A 298 0.23 -9.49 -4.76
CA ASN A 298 -0.28 -9.77 -6.11
C ASN A 298 0.82 -9.78 -7.18
N VAL A 299 2.03 -9.32 -6.85
CA VAL A 299 3.14 -9.20 -7.81
C VAL A 299 3.54 -10.53 -8.44
N PRO A 300 3.65 -11.66 -7.72
CA PRO A 300 3.96 -12.95 -8.35
C PRO A 300 2.93 -13.36 -9.42
N PHE A 301 1.66 -13.11 -9.15
CA PHE A 301 0.59 -13.47 -10.09
C PHE A 301 0.65 -12.67 -11.39
N HIS A 302 1.00 -11.38 -11.31
CA HIS A 302 1.06 -10.49 -12.47
C HIS A 302 2.43 -10.45 -13.16
N SER A 303 3.48 -10.97 -12.52
CA SER A 303 4.80 -11.13 -13.13
C SER A 303 5.10 -12.55 -13.61
N VAL A 304 4.31 -13.54 -13.18
CA VAL A 304 4.54 -14.96 -13.54
C VAL A 304 3.28 -15.61 -14.10
N THR A 305 2.27 -15.87 -13.27
CA THR A 305 1.14 -16.76 -13.64
C THR A 305 0.28 -16.20 -14.76
N PHE A 306 -0.08 -14.92 -14.69
CA PHE A 306 -0.89 -14.28 -15.72
C PHE A 306 -0.10 -14.09 -17.04
N PRO A 307 1.15 -13.57 -17.04
CA PRO A 307 1.98 -13.57 -18.24
C PRO A 307 2.17 -14.96 -18.85
N ALA A 308 2.40 -16.01 -18.05
CA ALA A 308 2.49 -17.38 -18.53
C ALA A 308 1.21 -17.83 -19.25
N SER A 309 0.05 -17.47 -18.70
CA SER A 309 -1.26 -17.78 -19.30
C SER A 309 -1.43 -17.07 -20.65
N ILE A 310 -1.06 -15.79 -20.73
CA ILE A 310 -1.15 -15.00 -21.98
C ILE A 310 -0.16 -15.49 -23.04
N ILE A 311 1.10 -15.76 -22.65
CA ILE A 311 2.14 -16.30 -23.54
C ILE A 311 1.75 -17.70 -24.03
N GLY A 312 1.25 -18.55 -23.15
CA GLY A 312 0.89 -19.93 -23.48
C GLY A 312 -0.36 -20.02 -24.36
N ALA A 313 -1.33 -19.13 -24.18
CA ALA A 313 -2.53 -19.07 -25.02
C ALA A 313 -2.25 -18.51 -26.43
N ASP A 314 -1.24 -17.64 -26.57
CA ASP A 314 -0.79 -17.04 -27.84
C ASP A 314 -1.91 -16.36 -28.66
N LEU A 315 -2.74 -15.56 -27.99
CA LEU A 315 -3.87 -14.84 -28.60
C LEU A 315 -3.55 -13.40 -29.01
N GLY A 316 -2.27 -13.01 -28.91
CA GLY A 316 -1.77 -11.67 -29.23
C GLY A 316 -2.12 -10.57 -28.22
N TYR A 317 -2.43 -10.94 -26.96
CA TYR A 317 -2.69 -9.96 -25.90
C TYR A 317 -1.40 -9.29 -25.40
N GLN A 318 -1.49 -8.01 -25.03
CA GLN A 318 -0.37 -7.28 -24.41
C GLN A 318 0.01 -7.89 -23.06
N LEU A 319 1.32 -7.98 -22.83
CA LEU A 319 1.90 -8.27 -21.53
C LEU A 319 2.13 -6.96 -20.77
N VAL A 320 2.27 -7.06 -19.44
CA VAL A 320 2.55 -5.89 -18.61
C VAL A 320 3.88 -5.25 -19.00
N HIS A 321 3.84 -3.96 -19.33
CA HIS A 321 5.02 -3.16 -19.64
C HIS A 321 5.69 -2.63 -18.37
N SER A 322 4.94 -2.27 -17.33
CA SER A 322 5.49 -1.89 -16.03
C SER A 322 4.58 -2.32 -14.88
N LEU A 323 5.17 -2.88 -13.82
CA LEU A 323 4.46 -3.39 -12.66
C LEU A 323 4.89 -2.64 -11.40
N LYS A 324 3.99 -1.83 -10.83
CA LYS A 324 4.24 -1.12 -9.57
C LYS A 324 3.62 -1.89 -8.41
N GLY A 325 4.49 -2.51 -7.61
CA GLY A 325 4.14 -3.16 -6.34
C GLY A 325 4.31 -2.21 -5.14
N PHE A 326 3.30 -2.12 -4.28
CA PHE A 326 3.35 -1.39 -3.01
C PHE A 326 3.53 -2.34 -1.81
N GLN A 327 4.25 -1.85 -0.82
CA GLN A 327 4.36 -2.47 0.50
C GLN A 327 3.08 -2.22 1.31
N TRP A 328 3.00 -2.73 2.54
CA TRP A 328 1.76 -2.62 3.33
C TRP A 328 1.65 -1.27 4.01
N LEU A 329 0.42 -0.76 4.08
CA LEU A 329 0.04 0.30 5.01
C LEU A 329 -0.40 -0.36 6.33
N THR A 330 0.30 -0.07 7.42
CA THR A 330 -0.13 -0.39 8.78
C THR A 330 -0.93 0.78 9.37
N TYR A 331 -1.51 0.58 10.55
CA TYR A 331 -2.38 1.53 11.22
C TYR A 331 -2.05 1.61 12.72
N GLU A 332 -1.58 2.78 13.16
CA GLU A 332 -1.21 3.09 14.55
C GLU A 332 -0.30 2.01 15.17
N GLY A 333 0.74 1.61 14.43
CA GLY A 333 1.74 0.63 14.85
C GLY A 333 1.33 -0.85 14.73
N GLY A 334 0.29 -1.18 13.96
CA GLY A 334 -0.18 -2.56 13.79
C GLY A 334 -1.03 -2.76 12.55
N LYS A 335 -1.47 -3.98 12.28
CA LYS A 335 -2.22 -4.28 11.03
C LYS A 335 -3.68 -3.79 11.12
N PHE A 336 -4.26 -3.46 9.96
CA PHE A 336 -5.72 -3.34 9.84
C PHE A 336 -6.38 -4.66 10.26
N SER A 337 -7.51 -4.58 10.97
CA SER A 337 -8.26 -5.75 11.41
C SER A 337 -9.75 -5.43 11.50
N THR A 338 -10.54 -6.03 10.61
CA THR A 338 -12.00 -5.92 10.62
C THR A 338 -12.59 -6.47 11.91
N SER A 339 -12.12 -7.63 12.38
CA SER A 339 -12.64 -8.28 13.60
C SER A 339 -12.32 -7.52 14.89
N LEU A 340 -11.19 -6.82 14.94
CA LEU A 340 -10.80 -5.99 16.09
C LEU A 340 -11.24 -4.53 15.95
N ASN A 341 -12.02 -4.21 14.92
CA ASN A 341 -12.40 -2.85 14.53
C ASN A 341 -11.21 -1.88 14.55
N ARG A 342 -10.05 -2.35 14.08
CA ARG A 342 -8.78 -1.62 14.06
C ARG A 342 -8.50 -1.15 12.64
N GLY A 343 -8.35 0.15 12.49
CA GLY A 343 -8.21 0.78 11.19
C GLY A 343 -9.50 1.46 10.74
N ILE A 344 -9.43 2.09 9.59
CA ILE A 344 -10.54 2.83 9.02
C ILE A 344 -10.87 2.31 7.62
N PHE A 345 -12.16 2.05 7.41
CA PHE A 345 -12.72 1.63 6.14
C PHE A 345 -13.02 2.84 5.26
N THR A 346 -13.05 2.61 3.95
CA THR A 346 -13.17 3.66 2.94
C THR A 346 -14.50 4.43 3.05
N ASP A 347 -15.61 3.75 3.32
CA ASP A 347 -16.90 4.39 3.54
C ASP A 347 -16.90 5.26 4.82
N GLU A 348 -16.32 4.76 5.92
CA GLU A 348 -16.21 5.51 7.17
C GLU A 348 -15.29 6.72 7.04
N ALA A 349 -14.20 6.61 6.28
CA ALA A 349 -13.29 7.71 6.01
C ALA A 349 -14.00 8.90 5.34
N LEU A 350 -14.84 8.64 4.34
CA LEU A 350 -15.59 9.68 3.62
C LEU A 350 -16.65 10.36 4.49
N LYS A 351 -17.19 9.66 5.50
CA LYS A 351 -18.12 10.26 6.49
C LYS A 351 -17.41 11.23 7.45
N LEU A 352 -16.10 11.11 7.63
CA LEU A 352 -15.34 11.92 8.59
C LEU A 352 -14.73 13.17 7.96
N TYR A 353 -14.05 13.01 6.82
CA TYR A 353 -13.32 14.09 6.17
C TYR A 353 -13.43 14.02 4.65
N PRO A 354 -13.27 15.16 3.95
CA PRO A 354 -13.27 15.20 2.49
C PRO A 354 -12.25 14.23 1.87
N ALA A 355 -12.60 13.63 0.74
CA ALA A 355 -11.76 12.67 0.01
C ALA A 355 -10.30 13.16 -0.17
N ASP A 356 -10.12 14.42 -0.57
CA ASP A 356 -8.78 14.99 -0.83
C ASP A 356 -7.85 14.99 0.40
N TYR A 357 -8.40 15.03 1.62
CA TYR A 357 -7.57 14.99 2.83
C TYR A 357 -6.92 13.61 2.93
N TRP A 358 -7.72 12.56 2.70
CA TRP A 358 -7.27 11.18 2.66
C TRP A 358 -6.31 10.94 1.51
N ARG A 359 -6.67 11.39 0.30
CA ARG A 359 -5.83 11.23 -0.89
C ARG A 359 -4.45 11.85 -0.67
N TYR A 360 -4.41 13.10 -0.19
CA TYR A 360 -3.16 13.81 0.07
C TYR A 360 -2.29 13.08 1.09
N TYR A 361 -2.84 12.74 2.26
CA TYR A 361 -2.04 12.12 3.30
C TYR A 361 -1.57 10.71 2.91
N LEU A 362 -2.45 9.88 2.35
CA LEU A 362 -2.10 8.53 1.92
C LEU A 362 -0.99 8.53 0.86
N LEU A 363 -1.01 9.48 -0.08
CA LEU A 363 0.04 9.62 -1.09
C LEU A 363 1.34 10.18 -0.49
N LEU A 364 1.26 11.06 0.52
CA LEU A 364 2.42 11.57 1.24
C LEU A 364 3.18 10.46 1.98
N ILE A 365 2.46 9.44 2.47
CA ILE A 365 3.00 8.26 3.16
C ILE A 365 2.89 6.97 2.34
N ALA A 366 2.81 7.05 1.00
CA ALA A 366 2.57 5.88 0.17
C ALA A 366 3.64 4.79 0.41
N PRO A 367 3.29 3.51 0.66
CA PRO A 367 4.25 2.46 0.98
C PRO A 367 5.00 1.97 -0.26
N GLU A 368 5.79 2.84 -0.89
CA GLU A 368 6.44 2.56 -2.18
C GLU A 368 7.67 1.65 -2.06
N ARG A 369 8.44 1.80 -0.97
CA ARG A 369 9.73 1.12 -0.78
C ARG A 369 9.74 0.21 0.43
N GLN A 370 9.07 0.63 1.50
CA GLN A 370 8.91 -0.08 2.76
C GLN A 370 7.48 0.08 3.25
N ASP A 371 7.08 -0.77 4.19
CA ASP A 371 5.80 -0.62 4.88
C ASP A 371 5.74 0.78 5.54
N THR A 372 4.57 1.41 5.54
CA THR A 372 4.33 2.72 6.18
C THR A 372 3.18 2.62 7.15
N ASP A 373 3.17 3.49 8.16
CA ASP A 373 2.16 3.49 9.20
C ASP A 373 1.25 4.71 9.08
N PHE A 374 -0.06 4.47 8.99
CA PHE A 374 -1.05 5.52 9.12
C PHE A 374 -1.12 5.95 10.59
N GLN A 375 -0.96 7.26 10.83
CA GLN A 375 -1.09 7.86 12.15
C GLN A 375 -2.02 9.07 12.09
N TRP A 376 -2.98 9.15 13.01
CA TRP A 376 -3.93 10.26 13.07
C TRP A 376 -3.26 11.62 13.29
N ASN A 377 -2.20 11.66 14.11
CA ASN A 377 -1.39 12.86 14.30
C ASN A 377 -0.68 13.29 13.00
N GLY A 378 -0.23 12.32 12.21
CA GLY A 378 0.33 12.57 10.87
C GLY A 378 -0.72 13.12 9.91
N PHE A 379 -1.91 12.53 9.90
CA PHE A 379 -3.05 13.01 9.10
C PHE A 379 -3.45 14.44 9.47
N GLN A 380 -3.57 14.73 10.77
CA GLN A 380 -3.84 16.07 11.28
C GLN A 380 -2.76 17.05 10.83
N SER A 381 -1.49 16.68 10.97
CA SER A 381 -0.36 17.53 10.57
C SER A 381 -0.41 17.83 9.07
N ALA A 382 -0.65 16.83 8.23
CA ALA A 382 -0.78 17.00 6.78
C ALA A 382 -1.92 17.97 6.41
N VAL A 383 -3.09 17.82 7.02
CA VAL A 383 -4.24 18.70 6.77
C VAL A 383 -3.99 20.12 7.32
N ASN A 384 -3.56 20.23 8.57
CA ASN A 384 -3.44 21.53 9.23
C ASN A 384 -2.24 22.32 8.72
N ASN A 385 -1.07 21.68 8.58
CA ASN A 385 0.17 22.37 8.27
C ASN A 385 0.37 22.54 6.77
N ASP A 386 0.03 21.53 5.97
CA ASP A 386 0.27 21.61 4.53
C ASP A 386 -0.94 22.19 3.80
N LEU A 387 -2.11 21.56 3.94
CA LEU A 387 -3.28 22.02 3.19
C LEU A 387 -3.77 23.37 3.73
N ASN A 388 -4.02 23.50 5.03
CA ASN A 388 -4.56 24.73 5.59
C ASN A 388 -3.52 25.85 5.75
N ASN A 389 -2.44 25.64 6.51
CA ASN A 389 -1.49 26.71 6.86
C ASN A 389 -0.58 27.11 5.71
N LEU A 390 -0.31 26.23 4.74
CA LEU A 390 0.62 26.52 3.65
C LEU A 390 -0.11 26.89 2.36
N LEU A 391 -0.90 25.98 1.79
CA LEU A 391 -1.64 26.25 0.56
C LEU A 391 -2.86 27.15 0.80
N GLY A 392 -3.72 26.80 1.75
CA GLY A 392 -4.92 27.56 2.11
C GLY A 392 -4.62 29.00 2.53
N ASN A 393 -3.60 29.19 3.36
CA ASN A 393 -3.15 30.52 3.76
C ASN A 393 -2.62 31.37 2.60
N LEU A 394 -1.93 30.77 1.62
CA LEU A 394 -1.51 31.48 0.43
C LEU A 394 -2.70 31.97 -0.39
N ILE A 395 -3.71 31.10 -0.60
CA ILE A 395 -4.95 31.45 -1.31
C ILE A 395 -5.72 32.56 -0.57
N ASN A 396 -5.84 32.46 0.76
CA ASN A 396 -6.50 33.48 1.57
C ASN A 396 -5.80 34.83 1.48
N ARG A 397 -4.47 34.87 1.56
CA ARG A 397 -3.71 36.12 1.43
C ARG A 397 -3.85 36.70 0.02
N PHE A 398 -3.71 35.88 -1.01
CA PHE A 398 -3.91 36.30 -2.39
C PHE A 398 -5.29 36.95 -2.59
N THR A 399 -6.36 36.23 -2.24
CA THR A 399 -7.75 36.71 -2.42
C THR A 399 -7.99 37.99 -1.62
N THR A 400 -7.60 38.03 -0.35
CA THR A 400 -7.80 39.21 0.52
C THR A 400 -7.13 40.47 -0.06
N PHE A 401 -5.87 40.36 -0.48
CA PHE A 401 -5.15 41.51 -1.06
C PHE A 401 -5.70 41.91 -2.42
N CYS A 402 -6.05 40.95 -3.27
CA CYS A 402 -6.67 41.21 -4.57
C CYS A 402 -8.02 41.93 -4.41
N SER A 403 -8.86 41.48 -3.48
CA SER A 403 -10.12 42.15 -3.15
C SER A 403 -9.91 43.56 -2.62
N LYS A 404 -8.98 43.74 -1.68
CA LYS A 404 -8.78 45.01 -0.98
C LYS A 404 -8.17 46.09 -1.88
N HIS A 405 -7.21 45.73 -2.73
CA HIS A 405 -6.39 46.71 -3.46
C HIS A 405 -6.67 46.76 -4.96
N PHE A 406 -7.30 45.73 -5.54
CA PHE A 406 -7.47 45.60 -6.99
C PHE A 406 -8.90 45.24 -7.40
N ALA A 407 -9.89 45.47 -6.53
CA ALA A 407 -11.31 45.23 -6.82
C ALA A 407 -11.62 43.82 -7.35
N ASN A 408 -10.88 42.80 -6.88
CA ASN A 408 -10.95 41.41 -7.33
C ASN A 408 -10.53 41.18 -8.79
N VAL A 409 -9.75 42.09 -9.39
CA VAL A 409 -9.15 41.91 -10.70
C VAL A 409 -7.66 41.66 -10.53
N ILE A 410 -7.13 40.63 -11.20
CA ILE A 410 -5.68 40.37 -11.20
C ILE A 410 -5.00 41.51 -11.97
N PRO A 411 -4.12 42.30 -11.32
CA PRO A 411 -3.60 43.52 -11.92
C PRO A 411 -2.51 43.24 -12.96
N GLU A 412 -2.26 44.22 -13.83
CA GLU A 412 -1.02 44.28 -14.61
C GLU A 412 0.18 44.46 -13.68
N TYR A 413 1.30 43.84 -14.02
CA TYR A 413 2.48 43.86 -13.16
C TYR A 413 3.78 43.61 -13.92
N LYS A 414 4.91 43.91 -13.27
CA LYS A 414 6.26 43.70 -13.83
C LYS A 414 7.08 42.78 -12.95
N LYS A 415 7.67 41.76 -13.57
CA LYS A 415 8.51 40.75 -12.89
C LYS A 415 9.87 41.37 -12.54
N GLY A 416 10.24 41.32 -11.26
CA GLY A 416 11.55 41.67 -10.74
C GLY A 416 12.42 40.44 -10.47
N GLU A 417 13.45 40.60 -9.64
CA GLU A 417 14.40 39.52 -9.32
C GLU A 417 13.78 38.41 -8.46
N LEU A 418 12.90 38.76 -7.52
CA LEU A 418 12.21 37.77 -6.68
C LEU A 418 11.27 36.88 -7.52
N GLU A 419 10.58 37.47 -8.49
CA GLU A 419 9.68 36.75 -9.40
C GLU A 419 10.47 35.83 -10.34
N LYS A 420 11.61 36.30 -10.88
CA LYS A 420 12.53 35.46 -11.67
C LYS A 420 13.01 34.25 -10.88
N GLN A 421 13.34 34.42 -9.60
CA GLN A 421 13.75 33.32 -8.73
C GLN A 421 12.61 32.32 -8.51
N LEU A 422 11.37 32.79 -8.29
CA LEU A 422 10.22 31.90 -8.11
C LEU A 422 9.90 31.12 -9.40
N ILE A 423 9.99 31.77 -10.57
CA ILE A 423 9.82 31.14 -11.89
C ILE A 423 10.87 30.06 -12.10
N LYS A 424 12.13 30.32 -11.70
CA LYS A 424 13.18 29.30 -11.73
C LYS A 424 12.83 28.11 -10.82
N ASN A 425 12.42 28.36 -9.59
CA ASN A 425 12.02 27.28 -8.66
C ASN A 425 10.85 26.46 -9.21
N CYS A 426 9.90 27.10 -9.90
CA CYS A 426 8.81 26.43 -10.60
C CYS A 426 9.33 25.55 -11.74
N SER A 427 10.31 26.03 -12.51
CA SER A 427 10.89 25.26 -13.61
C SER A 427 11.65 24.02 -13.10
N ASP A 428 12.36 24.17 -11.98
CA ASP A 428 13.00 23.06 -11.27
C ASP A 428 11.96 22.06 -10.74
N LEU A 429 10.84 22.54 -10.16
CA LEU A 429 9.70 21.71 -9.76
C LEU A 429 9.16 20.90 -10.93
N LEU A 430 8.84 21.53 -12.07
CA LEU A 430 8.24 20.84 -13.21
C LEU A 430 9.14 19.71 -13.73
N THR A 431 10.45 19.95 -13.73
CA THR A 431 11.46 18.95 -14.13
C THR A 431 11.48 17.77 -13.16
N GLU A 432 11.54 18.04 -11.85
CA GLU A 432 11.53 17.00 -10.81
C GLU A 432 10.20 16.21 -10.82
N TYR A 433 9.08 16.91 -10.92
CA TYR A 433 7.73 16.34 -10.97
C TYR A 433 7.60 15.35 -12.13
N LYS A 434 7.99 15.76 -13.35
CA LYS A 434 7.98 14.90 -14.52
C LYS A 434 8.90 13.69 -14.36
N THR A 435 10.15 13.92 -13.97
CA THR A 435 11.16 12.87 -13.84
C THR A 435 10.77 11.80 -12.82
N THR A 436 10.19 12.21 -11.70
CA THR A 436 9.78 11.28 -10.64
C THR A 436 8.51 10.51 -11.00
N PHE A 437 7.55 11.13 -11.71
CA PHE A 437 6.42 10.40 -12.27
C PHE A 437 6.81 9.45 -13.40
N ASP A 438 7.80 9.79 -14.23
CA ASP A 438 8.32 8.87 -15.25
C ASP A 438 8.92 7.59 -14.63
N GLN A 439 9.37 7.68 -13.36
CA GLN A 439 9.82 6.55 -12.52
C GLN A 439 8.69 5.90 -11.70
N ILE A 440 7.44 6.36 -11.89
CA ILE A 440 6.25 5.90 -11.16
C ILE A 440 6.41 6.07 -9.64
N GLU A 441 6.98 7.19 -9.21
CA GLU A 441 7.04 7.60 -7.80
C GLU A 441 5.95 8.63 -7.49
N PHE A 442 5.38 8.58 -6.28
CA PHE A 442 4.23 9.41 -5.88
C PHE A 442 4.57 10.36 -4.73
N GLN A 443 5.37 9.90 -3.76
CA GLN A 443 5.78 10.75 -2.64
C GLN A 443 6.65 11.93 -3.08
N LYS A 444 7.62 11.68 -3.97
CA LYS A 444 8.57 12.71 -4.40
C LYS A 444 7.92 13.87 -5.15
N PRO A 445 7.09 13.65 -6.20
CA PRO A 445 6.44 14.77 -6.88
C PRO A 445 5.52 15.56 -5.94
N LEU A 446 4.83 14.90 -5.01
CA LEU A 446 3.99 15.57 -4.02
C LEU A 446 4.82 16.43 -3.04
N LYS A 447 5.96 15.92 -2.58
CA LYS A 447 6.89 16.66 -1.70
C LYS A 447 7.53 17.85 -2.43
N ALA A 448 7.85 17.70 -3.72
CA ALA A 448 8.36 18.79 -4.55
C ALA A 448 7.30 19.90 -4.70
N LEU A 449 6.04 19.53 -4.99
CA LEU A 449 4.93 20.48 -5.06
C LEU A 449 4.70 21.19 -3.72
N ARG A 450 4.74 20.45 -2.61
CA ARG A 450 4.65 21.02 -1.26
C ARG A 450 5.79 22.02 -0.99
N LYS A 451 7.02 21.72 -1.42
CA LYS A 451 8.16 22.64 -1.31
C LYS A 451 7.91 23.92 -2.12
N PHE A 452 7.34 23.81 -3.31
CA PHE A 452 6.98 24.99 -4.09
C PHE A 452 5.95 25.87 -3.40
N TRP A 453 4.97 25.29 -2.68
CA TRP A 453 4.08 26.10 -1.83
C TRP A 453 4.86 26.84 -0.73
N GLN A 454 5.92 26.24 -0.16
CA GLN A 454 6.81 26.93 0.79
C GLN A 454 7.57 28.07 0.13
N ASP A 455 8.07 27.88 -1.09
CA ASP A 455 8.75 28.93 -1.84
C ASP A 455 7.80 30.08 -2.18
N CYS A 456 6.55 29.80 -2.56
CA CYS A 456 5.52 30.82 -2.78
C CYS A 456 5.19 31.60 -1.51
N ASN A 457 5.08 30.91 -0.36
CA ASN A 457 4.85 31.54 0.93
C ASN A 457 6.04 32.42 1.34
N ARG A 458 7.28 31.96 1.10
CA ARG A 458 8.51 32.72 1.36
C ARG A 458 8.58 33.97 0.48
N TYR A 459 8.26 33.83 -0.81
CA TYR A 459 8.16 34.95 -1.74
C TYR A 459 7.18 36.01 -1.22
N PHE A 460 5.94 35.62 -0.91
CA PHE A 460 4.93 36.55 -0.36
C PHE A 460 5.42 37.23 0.92
N GLN A 461 6.17 36.50 1.77
CA GLN A 461 6.71 37.03 3.01
C GLN A 461 7.86 38.04 2.78
N GLN A 462 8.77 37.75 1.84
CA GLN A 462 9.92 38.61 1.53
C GLN A 462 9.50 39.90 0.81
N SER A 463 8.44 39.83 0.00
CA SER A 463 7.93 41.01 -0.70
C SER A 463 7.17 41.98 0.21
N GLU A 464 6.75 41.53 1.40
CA GLU A 464 6.08 42.32 2.45
C GLU A 464 4.93 43.24 1.96
N PRO A 465 3.96 42.75 1.15
CA PRO A 465 2.93 43.61 0.57
C PRO A 465 2.07 44.32 1.63
N TRP A 466 1.90 43.77 2.84
CA TRP A 466 1.14 44.43 3.92
C TRP A 466 1.78 45.72 4.43
N LYS A 467 3.10 45.92 4.24
CA LYS A 467 3.78 47.17 4.65
C LYS A 467 3.72 48.22 3.54
N SER A 468 3.73 47.80 2.29
CA SER A 468 3.89 48.69 1.14
C SER A 468 2.61 48.91 0.34
N ALA A 469 1.49 48.25 0.65
CA ALA A 469 0.29 48.26 -0.18
C ALA A 469 -0.30 49.64 -0.51
N ASP A 470 -0.27 50.57 0.45
CA ASP A 470 -0.85 51.91 0.27
C ASP A 470 0.15 52.92 -0.33
N GLN A 471 1.44 52.57 -0.38
CA GLN A 471 2.54 53.47 -0.80
C GLN A 471 3.20 53.03 -2.13
N GLU A 472 3.25 51.73 -2.39
CA GLU A 472 3.86 51.09 -3.57
C GLU A 472 2.88 50.08 -4.18
N ILE A 473 1.83 50.61 -4.82
CA ILE A 473 0.77 49.79 -5.40
C ILE A 473 1.30 48.85 -6.49
N ASP A 474 2.29 49.29 -7.29
CA ASP A 474 2.91 48.49 -8.35
C ASP A 474 3.63 47.26 -7.80
N LYS A 475 4.34 47.40 -6.67
CA LYS A 475 4.99 46.27 -6.01
C LYS A 475 3.96 45.26 -5.51
N THR A 476 2.85 45.76 -4.96
CA THR A 476 1.73 44.93 -4.51
C THR A 476 1.07 44.21 -5.69
N ALA A 477 0.91 44.90 -6.84
CA ALA A 477 0.40 44.31 -8.07
C ALA A 477 1.30 43.15 -8.54
N THR A 478 2.62 43.32 -8.52
CA THR A 478 3.59 42.25 -8.82
C THR A 478 3.45 41.05 -7.90
N VAL A 479 3.28 41.28 -6.59
CA VAL A 479 3.08 40.17 -5.63
C VAL A 479 1.80 39.40 -5.93
N ILE A 480 0.69 40.10 -6.15
CA ILE A 480 -0.61 39.48 -6.40
C ILE A 480 -0.67 38.79 -7.75
N GLY A 481 -0.21 39.43 -8.82
CA GLY A 481 -0.14 38.85 -10.16
C GLY A 481 0.73 37.59 -10.19
N THR A 482 1.92 37.63 -9.58
CA THR A 482 2.81 36.46 -9.51
C THR A 482 2.20 35.35 -8.65
N THR A 483 1.59 35.68 -7.51
CA THR A 483 0.97 34.68 -6.63
C THR A 483 -0.22 33.98 -7.31
N ALA A 484 -1.00 34.71 -8.11
CA ALA A 484 -2.11 34.14 -8.89
C ALA A 484 -1.62 33.03 -9.83
N HIS A 485 -0.56 33.31 -10.59
CA HIS A 485 0.02 32.33 -11.53
C HIS A 485 0.63 31.13 -10.79
N ALA A 486 1.31 31.37 -9.67
CA ALA A 486 1.83 30.30 -8.83
C ALA A 486 0.71 29.40 -8.27
N LEU A 487 -0.46 29.96 -7.93
CA LEU A 487 -1.65 29.21 -7.50
C LEU A 487 -2.27 28.41 -8.65
N ARG A 488 -2.34 28.96 -9.88
CA ARG A 488 -2.78 28.25 -11.08
C ARG A 488 -1.91 27.01 -11.32
N ILE A 489 -0.59 27.19 -11.34
CA ILE A 489 0.38 26.11 -11.51
C ILE A 489 0.23 25.07 -10.40
N SER A 490 0.12 25.54 -9.15
CA SER A 490 -0.08 24.66 -8.00
C SER A 490 -1.33 23.82 -8.15
N ALA A 491 -2.44 24.39 -8.60
CA ALA A 491 -3.69 23.66 -8.80
C ALA A 491 -3.58 22.60 -9.91
N ILE A 492 -2.99 22.93 -11.06
CA ILE A 492 -2.79 21.98 -12.16
C ILE A 492 -1.95 20.78 -11.71
N LEU A 493 -0.83 21.04 -11.03
CA LEU A 493 0.05 19.99 -10.52
C LEU A 493 -0.56 19.24 -9.33
N PHE A 494 -1.53 19.84 -8.63
CA PHE A 494 -2.21 19.19 -7.51
C PHE A 494 -3.41 18.34 -7.94
N ALA A 495 -4.00 18.62 -9.12
CA ALA A 495 -5.17 17.93 -9.63
C ALA A 495 -5.03 16.39 -9.70
N PRO A 496 -3.86 15.80 -10.03
CA PRO A 496 -3.67 14.36 -9.92
C PRO A 496 -3.83 13.81 -8.49
N PHE A 497 -3.42 14.57 -7.48
CA PHE A 497 -3.44 14.16 -6.07
C PHE A 497 -4.76 14.47 -5.37
N ALA A 498 -5.29 15.66 -5.58
CA ALA A 498 -6.45 16.22 -4.86
C ALA A 498 -7.33 17.03 -5.84
N PRO A 499 -8.12 16.34 -6.67
CA PRO A 499 -8.86 16.97 -7.77
C PRO A 499 -9.87 18.03 -7.29
N ASN A 500 -10.60 17.79 -6.19
CA ASN A 500 -11.59 18.75 -5.70
C ASN A 500 -10.95 20.04 -5.18
N SER A 501 -9.75 19.94 -4.60
CA SER A 501 -8.96 21.07 -4.13
C SER A 501 -8.43 21.89 -5.29
N ALA A 502 -7.94 21.22 -6.33
CA ALA A 502 -7.47 21.87 -7.55
C ALA A 502 -8.60 22.63 -8.27
N GLU A 503 -9.77 22.00 -8.40
CA GLU A 503 -10.99 22.63 -8.94
C GLU A 503 -11.37 23.91 -8.20
N LYS A 504 -11.42 23.86 -6.87
CA LYS A 504 -11.76 25.04 -6.05
C LYS A 504 -10.73 26.16 -6.17
N ILE A 505 -9.45 25.84 -6.35
CA ILE A 505 -8.42 26.88 -6.59
C ILE A 505 -8.65 27.53 -7.96
N PHE A 506 -9.04 26.77 -8.98
CA PHE A 506 -9.40 27.31 -10.30
C PHE A 506 -10.63 28.23 -10.23
N GLU A 507 -11.67 27.82 -9.51
CA GLU A 507 -12.84 28.68 -9.26
C GLU A 507 -12.42 30.00 -8.61
N VAL A 508 -11.58 29.96 -7.57
CA VAL A 508 -11.04 31.17 -6.92
C VAL A 508 -10.31 32.08 -7.91
N LEU A 509 -9.57 31.51 -8.86
CA LEU A 509 -8.85 32.26 -9.88
C LEU A 509 -9.74 32.78 -11.02
N GLY A 510 -11.04 32.50 -11.00
CA GLY A 510 -12.00 32.95 -12.00
C GLY A 510 -12.16 32.04 -13.21
N TYR A 511 -11.58 30.82 -13.18
CA TYR A 511 -11.76 29.82 -14.23
C TYR A 511 -13.00 28.97 -14.04
N ASP A 512 -13.43 28.30 -15.11
CA ASP A 512 -14.27 27.11 -14.94
C ASP A 512 -13.46 26.00 -14.27
N LYS A 513 -14.02 25.38 -13.25
CA LYS A 513 -13.33 24.35 -12.46
C LYS A 513 -12.84 23.17 -13.30
N SER A 514 -13.52 22.85 -14.39
CA SER A 514 -13.18 21.69 -15.24
C SER A 514 -11.90 21.93 -16.06
N GLU A 515 -11.52 23.19 -16.27
CA GLU A 515 -10.33 23.57 -17.05
C GLU A 515 -9.04 23.03 -16.43
N VAL A 516 -9.02 22.78 -15.11
CA VAL A 516 -7.86 22.21 -14.41
C VAL A 516 -7.51 20.81 -14.93
N HIS A 517 -8.50 20.06 -15.43
CA HIS A 517 -8.32 18.69 -15.93
C HIS A 517 -8.09 18.65 -17.45
N THR A 518 -8.24 19.77 -18.16
CA THR A 518 -8.03 19.87 -19.60
C THR A 518 -6.80 20.69 -19.99
N THR A 519 -6.18 21.39 -19.03
CA THR A 519 -4.94 22.14 -19.25
C THR A 519 -3.82 21.21 -19.69
N LYS A 520 -3.03 21.61 -20.69
CA LYS A 520 -1.92 20.79 -21.20
C LYS A 520 -0.61 21.10 -20.49
N TRP A 521 0.29 20.12 -20.43
CA TRP A 521 1.59 20.29 -19.77
C TRP A 521 2.39 21.52 -20.25
N ASP A 522 2.41 21.77 -21.55
CA ASP A 522 3.17 22.87 -22.14
C ASP A 522 2.58 24.27 -21.80
N GLU A 523 1.33 24.32 -21.32
CA GLU A 523 0.62 25.53 -20.90
C GLU A 523 0.76 25.80 -19.38
N ILE A 524 1.43 24.92 -18.64
CA ILE A 524 1.58 25.05 -17.18
C ILE A 524 2.48 26.22 -16.86
N ASN A 525 3.67 26.31 -17.48
CA ASN A 525 4.67 27.32 -17.13
C ASN A 525 4.41 28.70 -17.78
N ASP A 526 3.15 29.06 -17.96
CA ASP A 526 2.73 30.37 -18.46
C ASP A 526 2.42 31.30 -17.28
N TRP A 527 3.19 32.39 -17.17
CA TRP A 527 3.12 33.38 -16.09
C TRP A 527 2.48 34.70 -16.52
N ASP A 528 1.78 34.74 -17.64
CA ASP A 528 1.17 35.96 -18.18
C ASP A 528 -0.34 35.82 -18.50
N THR A 529 -0.91 34.63 -18.36
CA THR A 529 -2.29 34.29 -18.74
C THR A 529 -3.42 34.88 -17.89
N LEU A 530 -3.14 35.33 -16.66
CA LEU A 530 -4.20 35.70 -15.70
C LEU A 530 -4.50 37.19 -15.61
N VAL A 531 -3.70 38.04 -16.23
CA VAL A 531 -3.82 39.49 -16.12
C VAL A 531 -5.21 39.94 -16.60
N GLY A 532 -5.88 40.78 -15.80
CA GLY A 532 -7.23 41.26 -16.10
C GLY A 532 -8.37 40.29 -15.74
N THR A 533 -8.07 39.10 -15.23
CA THR A 533 -9.09 38.12 -14.84
C THR A 533 -9.75 38.52 -13.51
N GLN A 534 -11.08 38.39 -13.45
CA GLN A 534 -11.87 38.60 -12.25
C GLN A 534 -11.82 37.35 -11.35
N ILE A 535 -11.32 37.49 -10.12
CA ILE A 535 -11.26 36.37 -9.15
C ILE A 535 -12.61 36.18 -8.44
N GLN A 536 -12.83 34.97 -7.92
CA GLN A 536 -13.92 34.65 -7.01
C GLN A 536 -13.38 34.65 -5.57
N PRO A 537 -13.64 35.69 -4.75
CA PRO A 537 -13.12 35.74 -3.39
C PRO A 537 -13.71 34.61 -2.53
N LEU A 538 -12.87 34.06 -1.64
CA LEU A 538 -13.29 33.00 -0.73
C LEU A 538 -14.30 33.51 0.30
N THR A 539 -15.47 32.86 0.36
CA THR A 539 -16.46 33.11 1.42
C THR A 539 -16.15 32.34 2.70
N LYS A 540 -15.41 31.24 2.60
CA LYS A 540 -14.94 30.39 3.70
C LYS A 540 -13.56 29.85 3.35
N ASN A 541 -12.78 29.52 4.38
CA ASN A 541 -11.50 28.84 4.20
C ASN A 541 -11.69 27.55 3.41
N LEU A 542 -10.81 27.31 2.45
CA LEU A 542 -10.84 26.12 1.59
C LEU A 542 -10.70 24.81 2.39
N TYR A 543 -9.89 24.87 3.45
CA TYR A 543 -9.57 23.76 4.33
C TYR A 543 -10.01 24.06 5.76
N THR A 544 -10.64 23.10 6.42
CA THR A 544 -10.95 23.15 7.85
C THR A 544 -9.87 22.44 8.64
N LYS A 545 -9.37 23.09 9.70
CA LYS A 545 -8.39 22.49 10.62
C LYS A 545 -9.05 21.41 11.48
N ILE A 546 -8.28 20.37 11.76
CA ILE A 546 -8.68 19.27 12.64
C ILE A 546 -8.12 19.54 14.04
N SER A 547 -8.98 19.53 15.06
CA SER A 547 -8.57 19.78 16.44
C SER A 547 -7.97 18.54 17.12
N ASN A 548 -7.14 18.75 18.14
CA ASN A 548 -6.56 17.66 18.94
C ASN A 548 -7.65 16.81 19.63
N LYS A 549 -8.77 17.43 20.00
CA LYS A 549 -9.92 16.75 20.61
C LYS A 549 -10.58 15.78 19.63
N GLU A 550 -10.75 16.18 18.36
CA GLU A 550 -11.27 15.30 17.31
C GLU A 550 -10.33 14.12 17.07
N ILE A 551 -9.02 14.36 16.99
CA ILE A 551 -8.02 13.29 16.83
C ILE A 551 -8.04 12.30 17.99
N ALA A 552 -8.08 12.77 19.23
CA ALA A 552 -8.15 11.89 20.39
C ALA A 552 -9.40 10.99 20.36
N ASN A 553 -10.55 11.53 19.94
CA ASN A 553 -11.77 10.75 19.77
C ASN A 553 -11.66 9.71 18.65
N LEU A 554 -11.04 10.07 17.53
CA LEU A 554 -10.82 9.17 16.40
C LEU A 554 -9.85 8.04 16.73
N GLN A 555 -8.76 8.35 17.43
CA GLN A 555 -7.83 7.36 17.96
C GLN A 555 -8.52 6.40 18.93
N LYS A 556 -9.45 6.88 19.75
CA LYS A 556 -10.24 6.01 20.64
C LYS A 556 -11.24 5.13 19.88
N ARG A 557 -11.86 5.66 18.81
CA ARG A 557 -12.87 4.96 18.02
C ARG A 557 -12.27 3.88 17.12
N TYR A 558 -11.16 4.20 16.45
CA TYR A 558 -10.56 3.37 15.40
C TYR A 558 -9.20 2.79 15.78
N GLY A 559 -8.58 3.29 16.86
CA GLY A 559 -7.49 2.61 17.53
C GLY A 559 -8.06 1.51 18.42
N SER A 560 -7.39 0.37 18.45
CA SER A 560 -7.75 -0.87 19.17
C SER A 560 -7.90 -0.74 20.71
N ALA A 561 -8.01 0.47 21.26
CA ALA A 561 -8.18 0.78 22.67
C ALA A 561 -9.61 0.52 23.21
N SER A 562 -10.54 0.05 22.38
CA SER A 562 -11.96 -0.10 22.73
C SER A 562 -12.40 -1.51 23.17
N ILE A 563 -11.48 -2.48 23.33
CA ILE A 563 -11.81 -3.84 23.85
C ILE A 563 -11.02 -4.17 25.13
N SER A 564 -10.87 -3.21 26.05
CA SER A 564 -10.28 -3.50 27.38
C SER A 564 -11.30 -3.67 28.51
N ASN A 565 -12.62 -3.70 28.26
CA ASN A 565 -13.58 -3.69 29.38
C ASN A 565 -14.88 -4.53 29.32
N LYS A 566 -15.14 -5.40 28.32
CA LYS A 566 -16.35 -6.26 28.37
C LYS A 566 -16.19 -7.61 27.66
N SER A 567 -15.31 -8.49 28.15
CA SER A 567 -15.43 -9.96 27.98
C SER A 567 -14.23 -10.70 28.60
N SER A 568 -14.00 -10.52 29.90
CA SER A 568 -13.04 -11.33 30.65
C SER A 568 -13.81 -12.25 31.60
N LYS A 569 -14.37 -13.34 31.05
CA LYS A 569 -14.56 -14.59 31.79
C LYS A 569 -14.65 -15.78 30.83
N LYS A 570 -13.60 -16.62 30.91
CA LYS A 570 -13.40 -17.98 30.36
C LYS A 570 -13.06 -18.08 28.87
N ILE A 571 -11.77 -18.25 28.56
CA ILE A 571 -11.12 -19.56 28.32
C ILE A 571 -9.60 -19.32 28.20
N GLU A 572 -8.82 -20.18 28.83
CA GLU A 572 -7.35 -20.19 28.87
C GLU A 572 -6.71 -20.80 27.60
N GLU A 573 -5.65 -20.12 27.16
CA GLU A 573 -4.39 -20.55 26.51
C GLU A 573 -4.34 -21.46 25.25
N LYS A 574 -3.75 -20.92 24.17
CA LYS A 574 -2.36 -21.27 23.75
C LYS A 574 -1.69 -20.18 22.88
N LYS A 575 -0.37 -20.05 23.06
CA LYS A 575 0.49 -18.87 22.86
C LYS A 575 1.02 -18.66 21.44
N VAL A 576 0.96 -17.41 20.97
CA VAL A 576 2.03 -16.77 20.19
C VAL A 576 2.39 -15.47 20.94
N LYS A 577 3.65 -15.30 21.31
CA LYS A 577 4.13 -14.16 22.11
C LYS A 577 4.15 -12.88 21.25
N GLN A 578 3.18 -12.00 21.46
CA GLN A 578 3.31 -10.57 21.18
C GLN A 578 3.92 -9.89 22.39
N GLU A 579 4.97 -9.11 22.18
CA GLU A 579 5.52 -8.20 23.18
C GLU A 579 4.50 -7.10 23.48
N LYS A 580 4.19 -6.93 24.77
CA LYS A 580 3.38 -5.84 25.28
C LYS A 580 4.16 -4.54 25.10
N SER A 581 3.55 -3.57 24.42
CA SER A 581 3.94 -2.17 24.55
C SER A 581 3.62 -1.71 25.97
N ASN A 582 4.64 -1.68 26.83
CA ASN A 582 4.62 -0.85 28.02
C ASN A 582 5.18 0.51 27.58
N THR A 583 4.32 1.42 27.10
CA THR A 583 4.74 2.81 26.90
C THR A 583 5.15 3.39 28.25
N VAL A 584 6.40 3.82 28.36
CA VAL A 584 6.94 4.54 29.51
C VAL A 584 6.97 6.03 29.19
N GLU A 585 6.78 6.88 30.19
CA GLU A 585 6.86 8.33 29.99
C GLU A 585 8.31 8.76 29.74
N TYR A 586 8.52 9.90 29.09
CA TYR A 586 9.88 10.44 28.87
C TYR A 586 10.67 10.58 30.18
N GLU A 587 9.99 10.93 31.28
CA GLU A 587 10.59 11.02 32.60
C GLU A 587 11.16 9.69 33.10
N ASP A 588 10.58 8.56 32.68
CA ASP A 588 11.11 7.23 33.01
C ASP A 588 12.36 6.89 32.18
N PHE A 589 12.41 7.33 30.92
CA PHE A 589 13.62 7.22 30.10
C PHE A 589 14.74 8.14 30.60
N ALA A 590 14.41 9.38 30.97
CA ALA A 590 15.36 10.37 31.49
C ALA A 590 16.03 9.95 32.81
N LYS A 591 15.42 9.00 33.55
CA LYS A 591 16.03 8.38 34.74
C LYS A 591 17.19 7.44 34.40
N LEU A 592 17.34 6.97 33.17
CA LEU A 592 18.44 6.07 32.78
C LEU A 592 19.69 6.89 32.45
N ASN A 593 20.84 6.47 32.99
CA ASN A 593 22.14 7.02 32.61
C ASN A 593 22.80 6.09 31.60
N LEU A 594 22.77 6.47 30.33
CA LEU A 594 23.39 5.72 29.26
C LEU A 594 24.75 6.35 28.93
N ILE A 595 25.82 5.57 28.95
CA ILE A 595 27.18 6.05 28.64
C ILE A 595 27.92 5.11 27.68
N THR A 596 28.88 5.66 26.94
CA THR A 596 29.85 4.90 26.15
C THR A 596 30.95 4.32 27.05
N VAL A 597 31.35 3.06 26.83
CA VAL A 597 32.49 2.44 27.53
C VAL A 597 33.38 1.70 26.55
N LYS A 598 34.66 1.54 26.90
CA LYS A 598 35.62 0.75 26.12
C LYS A 598 35.93 -0.57 26.83
N VAL A 599 35.83 -1.68 26.11
CA VAL A 599 36.15 -3.00 26.67
C VAL A 599 37.66 -3.17 26.76
N LEU A 600 38.18 -3.36 27.98
CA LEU A 600 39.60 -3.56 28.26
C LEU A 600 39.98 -5.04 28.28
N ASN A 601 39.13 -5.89 28.87
CA ASN A 601 39.39 -7.32 29.01
C ASN A 601 38.08 -8.12 29.01
N VAL A 602 38.13 -9.37 28.54
CA VAL A 602 36.97 -10.27 28.53
C VAL A 602 37.37 -11.68 28.94
N LYS A 603 36.63 -12.25 29.90
CA LYS A 603 36.80 -13.63 30.36
C LYS A 603 35.48 -14.39 30.27
N LYS A 604 35.53 -15.70 30.00
CA LYS A 604 34.34 -16.56 30.15
C LYS A 604 33.96 -16.67 31.62
N HIS A 605 32.66 -16.66 31.91
CA HIS A 605 32.21 -16.80 33.29
C HIS A 605 32.42 -18.25 33.78
N PRO A 606 33.09 -18.47 34.92
CA PRO A 606 33.54 -19.81 35.35
C PRO A 606 32.39 -20.75 35.73
N LYS A 607 31.19 -20.22 35.99
CA LYS A 607 30.00 -20.96 36.43
C LYS A 607 28.78 -20.76 35.51
N ALA A 608 28.95 -20.20 34.31
CA ALA A 608 27.83 -19.94 33.40
C ALA A 608 28.28 -19.82 31.93
N ASP A 609 27.89 -20.77 31.10
CA ASP A 609 28.36 -20.89 29.71
C ASP A 609 27.87 -19.76 28.79
N LYS A 610 26.79 -19.07 29.17
CA LYS A 610 26.20 -17.97 28.40
C LYS A 610 26.73 -16.59 28.79
N LEU A 611 27.52 -16.47 29.87
CA LEU A 611 27.99 -15.19 30.40
C LEU A 611 29.46 -14.94 30.07
N LEU A 612 29.77 -13.71 29.65
CA LEU A 612 31.12 -13.14 29.63
C LEU A 612 31.25 -12.12 30.76
N ILE A 613 32.45 -12.04 31.34
CA ILE A 613 32.86 -11.03 32.31
C ILE A 613 33.73 -10.03 31.56
N LEU A 614 33.26 -8.80 31.43
CA LEU A 614 33.94 -7.70 30.78
C LEU A 614 34.50 -6.75 31.83
N THR A 615 35.77 -6.41 31.70
CA THR A 615 36.37 -5.25 32.36
C THR A 615 36.29 -4.08 31.38
N VAL A 616 35.66 -2.98 31.77
CA VAL A 616 35.43 -1.82 30.91
C VAL A 616 36.00 -0.54 31.52
N ASP A 617 36.47 0.35 30.66
CA ASP A 617 36.78 1.75 30.98
C ASP A 617 35.52 2.58 30.75
N ASP A 618 35.06 3.25 31.80
CA ASP A 618 33.90 4.15 31.79
C ASP A 618 34.27 5.62 31.97
N GLY A 619 35.56 5.96 31.81
CA GLY A 619 36.08 7.33 31.93
C GLY A 619 36.40 7.75 33.36
N THR A 620 36.10 6.91 34.38
CA THR A 620 36.36 7.23 35.79
C THR A 620 37.77 6.85 36.28
N ARG A 621 38.62 6.30 35.39
CA ARG A 621 39.96 5.74 35.67
C ARG A 621 39.98 4.52 36.61
N ASN A 622 38.82 3.94 36.90
CA ASN A 622 38.69 2.67 37.61
C ASN A 622 38.13 1.60 36.67
N ASP A 623 38.68 0.40 36.76
CA ASP A 623 38.20 -0.75 36.01
C ASP A 623 36.85 -1.22 36.56
N ARG A 624 35.82 -1.21 35.71
CA ARG A 624 34.47 -1.66 36.07
C ARG A 624 34.16 -3.03 35.52
N ILE A 625 33.46 -3.85 36.31
CA ILE A 625 33.09 -5.22 35.90
C ILE A 625 31.63 -5.30 35.46
N ILE A 626 31.40 -5.82 34.26
CA ILE A 626 30.07 -6.07 33.71
C ILE A 626 29.96 -7.52 33.25
N CYS A 627 28.92 -8.23 33.69
CA CYS A 627 28.61 -9.57 33.20
C CYS A 627 27.50 -9.49 32.13
N ALA A 628 27.76 -10.02 30.94
CA ALA A 628 26.84 -9.94 29.80
C ALA A 628 26.55 -11.32 29.18
N GLY A 629 25.30 -11.55 28.81
CA GLY A 629 24.78 -12.79 28.24
C GLY A 629 25.11 -13.03 26.77
N ILE A 630 26.31 -12.68 26.33
CA ILE A 630 26.67 -12.58 24.90
C ILE A 630 27.67 -13.66 24.44
N ALA A 631 27.96 -14.64 25.30
CA ALA A 631 28.98 -15.67 25.04
C ALA A 631 28.61 -16.63 23.88
N SER A 632 27.32 -16.73 23.53
CA SER A 632 26.85 -17.55 22.40
C SER A 632 27.07 -16.90 21.03
N THR A 633 27.34 -15.60 21.00
CA THR A 633 27.40 -14.82 19.76
C THR A 633 28.77 -14.18 19.54
N TYR A 634 29.49 -13.83 20.60
CA TYR A 634 30.79 -13.14 20.50
C TYR A 634 31.94 -13.94 21.09
N ASP A 635 33.03 -14.04 20.33
CA ASP A 635 34.33 -14.48 20.85
C ASP A 635 34.94 -13.38 21.75
N PRO A 636 35.37 -13.69 22.99
CA PRO A 636 36.02 -12.74 23.89
C PRO A 636 37.13 -11.90 23.25
N LYS A 637 37.91 -12.46 22.32
CA LYS A 637 39.04 -11.76 21.68
C LYS A 637 38.59 -10.60 20.81
N VAL A 638 37.43 -10.72 20.17
CA VAL A 638 36.90 -9.73 19.21
C VAL A 638 36.27 -8.53 19.94
N LEU A 639 35.98 -8.68 21.23
CA LEU A 639 35.36 -7.64 22.05
C LEU A 639 36.38 -6.68 22.66
N ILE A 640 37.63 -7.10 22.84
CA ILE A 640 38.68 -6.25 23.42
C ILE A 640 38.93 -5.05 22.51
N GLY A 641 38.89 -3.85 23.07
CA GLY A 641 39.06 -2.58 22.38
C GLY A 641 37.78 -1.99 21.77
N ARG A 642 36.67 -2.74 21.72
CA ARG A 642 35.40 -2.22 21.19
C ARG A 642 34.76 -1.20 22.12
N GLN A 643 34.04 -0.25 21.53
CA GLN A 643 33.16 0.68 22.24
C GLN A 643 31.73 0.16 22.26
N VAL A 644 31.10 0.18 23.42
CA VAL A 644 29.72 -0.29 23.62
C VAL A 644 28.96 0.67 24.53
N ILE A 645 27.63 0.64 24.45
CA ILE A 645 26.77 1.46 25.32
C ILE A 645 26.32 0.62 26.52
N ILE A 646 26.36 1.21 27.72
CA ILE A 646 25.84 0.61 28.95
C ILE A 646 24.80 1.50 29.63
N VAL A 647 23.94 0.87 30.42
CA VAL A 647 23.18 1.55 31.48
C VAL A 647 24.02 1.57 32.74
N ASP A 648 24.50 2.75 33.11
CA ASP A 648 25.44 2.98 34.20
C ASP A 648 24.75 2.99 35.58
N ASN A 649 23.57 3.60 35.69
CA ASN A 649 22.95 3.87 36.99
C ASN A 649 21.98 2.77 37.48
N LEU A 650 22.17 1.53 37.03
CA LEU A 650 21.46 0.37 37.58
C LEU A 650 22.13 -0.09 38.88
N LYS A 651 21.32 -0.55 39.84
CA LYS A 651 21.85 -1.15 41.08
C LYS A 651 22.72 -2.38 40.73
N PRO A 652 23.98 -2.45 41.20
CA PRO A 652 24.84 -3.60 40.97
C PRO A 652 24.19 -4.91 41.43
N ARG A 653 24.41 -5.99 40.68
CA ARG A 653 23.82 -7.29 40.99
C ARG A 653 24.83 -8.41 40.81
N LYS A 654 24.84 -9.36 41.76
CA LYS A 654 25.61 -10.61 41.61
C LYS A 654 24.95 -11.50 40.55
N LEU A 655 25.68 -11.76 39.47
CA LEU A 655 25.33 -12.75 38.46
C LEU A 655 26.22 -13.96 38.65
N ARG A 656 25.62 -15.07 39.12
CA ARG A 656 26.30 -16.37 39.35
C ARG A 656 27.60 -16.28 40.17
N GLY A 657 27.63 -15.32 41.10
CA GLY A 657 28.73 -15.11 42.07
C GLY A 657 29.63 -13.91 41.79
N ILE A 658 29.53 -13.30 40.60
CA ILE A 658 30.33 -12.14 40.19
C ILE A 658 29.47 -10.88 40.21
N MET A 659 29.97 -9.80 40.78
CA MET A 659 29.24 -8.52 40.84
C MET A 659 29.28 -7.86 39.46
N SER A 660 28.10 -7.64 38.87
CA SER A 660 27.94 -6.86 37.64
C SER A 660 27.47 -5.47 38.01
N GLU A 661 28.25 -4.47 37.62
CA GLU A 661 28.04 -3.07 37.99
C GLU A 661 27.39 -2.27 36.86
N GLY A 662 26.81 -2.92 35.86
CA GLY A 662 26.12 -2.25 34.76
C GLY A 662 25.43 -3.26 33.84
N MET A 663 24.77 -2.76 32.80
CA MET A 663 24.13 -3.58 31.76
C MET A 663 24.51 -3.08 30.38
N ILE A 664 25.10 -3.94 29.55
CA ILE A 664 25.39 -3.65 28.14
C ILE A 664 24.09 -3.67 27.33
N LEU A 665 23.92 -2.70 26.43
CA LEU A 665 22.80 -2.67 25.49
C LEU A 665 23.14 -3.42 24.20
N ALA A 666 22.22 -4.28 23.78
CA ALA A 666 22.30 -5.05 22.55
C ALA A 666 20.90 -5.19 21.93
N ALA A 667 20.85 -5.26 20.61
CA ALA A 667 19.66 -5.68 19.86
C ALA A 667 19.71 -7.20 19.62
N GLU A 668 18.56 -7.86 19.59
CA GLU A 668 18.45 -9.27 19.24
C GLU A 668 17.43 -9.41 18.10
N ASP A 669 17.84 -10.04 17.00
CA ASP A 669 16.97 -10.38 15.88
C ASP A 669 17.12 -11.87 15.50
N GLU A 670 16.49 -12.31 14.42
CA GLU A 670 16.57 -13.69 13.93
C GLU A 670 18.01 -14.14 13.56
N ARG A 671 18.98 -13.21 13.46
CA ARG A 671 20.38 -13.46 13.13
C ARG A 671 21.29 -13.51 14.37
N GLY A 672 20.80 -13.09 15.54
CA GLY A 672 21.50 -13.18 16.83
C GLY A 672 21.64 -11.84 17.55
N ILE A 673 22.52 -11.79 18.56
CA ILE A 673 22.76 -10.61 19.40
C ILE A 673 23.73 -9.64 18.69
N SER A 674 23.36 -8.38 18.58
CA SER A 674 24.18 -7.28 18.05
C SER A 674 24.38 -6.19 19.10
N LEU A 675 25.63 -5.94 19.50
CA LEU A 675 25.98 -4.88 20.46
C LEU A 675 25.75 -3.49 19.87
N LEU A 676 25.18 -2.57 20.67
CA LEU A 676 25.08 -1.17 20.29
C LEU A 676 26.43 -0.46 20.46
N GLN A 677 26.88 0.22 19.41
CA GLN A 677 28.15 0.95 19.35
C GLN A 677 27.94 2.32 18.68
N PRO A 678 28.74 3.34 19.04
CA PRO A 678 28.74 4.60 18.32
C PRO A 678 29.26 4.43 16.88
N ASP A 679 28.88 5.34 15.99
CA ASP A 679 29.29 5.35 14.57
C ASP A 679 30.74 5.81 14.34
N ARG A 680 31.36 6.38 15.37
CA ARG A 680 32.77 6.78 15.45
C ARG A 680 33.31 6.56 16.87
N ASP A 681 34.62 6.62 17.04
CA ASP A 681 35.23 6.58 18.38
C ASP A 681 34.83 7.80 19.21
N ILE A 682 34.32 7.54 20.42
CA ILE A 682 33.91 8.53 21.43
C ILE A 682 34.67 8.27 22.72
N GLU A 683 35.05 9.30 23.49
CA GLU A 683 35.72 9.05 24.78
C GLU A 683 34.85 8.20 25.73
N PRO A 684 35.44 7.27 26.51
CA PRO A 684 34.70 6.55 27.54
C PRO A 684 34.07 7.49 28.57
N GLY A 685 32.85 7.19 28.99
CA GLY A 685 32.08 7.97 29.97
C GLY A 685 31.16 9.05 29.38
N VAL A 686 31.15 9.23 28.05
CA VAL A 686 30.27 10.20 27.40
C VAL A 686 28.81 9.73 27.44
N LYS A 687 27.91 10.63 27.87
CA LYS A 687 26.49 10.36 27.98
C LYS A 687 25.81 10.28 26.62
N VAL A 688 25.00 9.23 26.42
CA VAL A 688 24.10 9.06 25.27
C VAL A 688 22.78 9.78 25.60
N GLN A 689 22.33 10.66 24.70
CA GLN A 689 21.16 11.53 24.89
C GLN A 689 19.97 11.10 24.03
#